data_AF-A0A6B1EFW8-F1
#
_entry.id   AF-A0A6B1EFW8-F1
#
_cell.length_a   1.000
_cell.length_b   1.000
_cell.length_c   1.000
_cell.angle_alpha   90.00
_cell.angle_beta   90.00
_cell.angle_gamma   90.00
#
_symmetry.space_group_name_H-M   'P 1'
#
loop_
_entity.id
_entity.type
_entity.pdbx_description
1 polymer ?
#
loop_
_entity_poly.entity_id
_entity_poly.type
_entity_poly.pdbx_seq_one_letter_code
_entity_poly.pdbx_strand_id
1 'polypeptide(L)'
;MRIAVLVKQIPAPVEFRMQDGRLVRDGVPLEVNAYCRRANAKAVELAGPDGEVVVFTMGPPAAADALREMIACGAHRGVHLCDPALAGADTLATAVALAAAIRHQGPFDLVLAGLNSLDSDTGQVPVEVAELLDLPFAAGVRELDVTGGAFTAKLETDDGYYTVTGDLPAALSTAERLCAPSKALPEEYAAVADDRILRLTAADLDVPPEQLGAPGSPTSVGPIRVLTASRRALRATSVGHAVDLLEELGAFSDPPESDDTGEEEASRASAALLAVDGDGQHPAGERSVWCFFTEPGVGAELLGEAAELAAWISGTVTAVTTTANAANTSGLGAAGADRLLVIESATEPSEQAAALAAAAARSLPWALLVEGTRSGRVVASIVAARCGWGLTGDAVGLEVSPDGRLVAWKPAFGGRLQVPILSRSPVQMATIRPGVLALRPSRPDAIDPTAEMLPAPERARIRTVAVERDDDDTGELRRARIVVAVGVGVEPDGYPVIDELRAALGDAALGATRRVTDQGWVPRSRQIGVTGHAVSPRLLVAVGSSGRFNHTVGIRNAGVLMAVNSNPDAEIFDQVDVGLIGEWQTIVPALTAELNKRGVADRIRSSDPPAGGTATTRRGMRVSDLRASRAKPVRASGRP
;
A
#
# COMPACT_ATOMS: atom_id res chain seq x y z
N MET A 1 24.41 1.71 -22.97
CA MET A 1 23.00 2.13 -22.75
C MET A 1 22.99 3.46 -22.00
N ARG A 2 22.11 4.42 -22.33
CA ARG A 2 21.90 5.66 -21.54
C ARG A 2 20.75 5.45 -20.57
N ILE A 3 21.01 5.54 -19.27
CA ILE A 3 20.05 5.25 -18.21
C ILE A 3 19.86 6.48 -17.32
N ALA A 4 18.61 6.91 -17.13
CA ALA A 4 18.23 7.90 -16.13
C ALA A 4 17.90 7.20 -14.81
N VAL A 5 18.34 7.75 -13.67
CA VAL A 5 18.10 7.17 -12.34
C VAL A 5 17.45 8.20 -11.43
N LEU A 6 16.26 7.92 -10.91
CA LEU A 6 15.56 8.78 -9.95
C LEU A 6 16.04 8.53 -8.52
N VAL A 7 16.57 9.58 -7.88
CA VAL A 7 17.16 9.54 -6.54
C VAL A 7 16.37 10.42 -5.58
N LYS A 8 15.83 9.82 -4.50
CA LYS A 8 15.25 10.55 -3.36
C LYS A 8 16.14 10.41 -2.12
N GLN A 9 16.41 11.54 -1.48
CA GLN A 9 16.98 11.60 -0.13
C GLN A 9 15.84 11.50 0.91
N ILE A 10 16.06 10.80 2.02
CA ILE A 10 15.09 10.60 3.11
C ILE A 10 15.72 10.95 4.47
N PRO A 11 14.92 11.30 5.48
CA PRO A 11 15.37 11.32 6.87
C PRO A 11 15.94 9.95 7.27
N ALA A 12 17.12 9.96 7.91
CA ALA A 12 17.68 8.77 8.52
C ALA A 12 16.82 8.31 9.73
N PRO A 13 16.84 7.02 10.10
CA PRO A 13 16.11 6.53 11.28
C PRO A 13 16.79 7.02 12.58
N VAL A 14 16.42 8.20 13.05
CA VAL A 14 16.90 8.81 14.30
C VAL A 14 15.74 9.16 15.25
N GLU A 15 16.07 9.34 16.53
CA GLU A 15 15.09 9.74 17.54
C GLU A 15 14.60 11.18 17.33
N PHE A 16 13.29 11.38 17.47
CA PHE A 16 12.63 12.65 17.21
C PHE A 16 12.83 13.66 18.34
N ARG A 17 13.01 14.92 17.98
CA ARG A 17 12.88 16.07 18.90
C ARG A 17 11.61 16.82 18.55
N MET A 18 10.72 16.94 19.53
CA MET A 18 9.51 17.75 19.44
C MET A 18 9.73 19.04 20.22
N GLN A 19 9.25 20.16 19.68
CA GLN A 19 9.21 21.45 20.35
C GLN A 19 7.87 22.11 20.05
N ASP A 20 7.14 22.52 21.09
CA ASP A 20 5.86 23.25 21.00
C ASP A 20 4.83 22.56 20.07
N GLY A 21 4.74 21.23 20.16
CA GLY A 21 3.87 20.37 19.33
C GLY A 21 4.35 20.16 17.89
N ARG A 22 5.44 20.81 17.47
CA ARG A 22 6.01 20.73 16.12
C ARG A 22 7.25 19.83 16.12
N LEU A 23 7.49 19.12 15.01
CA LEU A 23 8.71 18.35 14.80
C LEU A 23 9.88 19.30 14.50
N VAL A 24 10.97 19.21 15.28
CA VAL A 24 12.22 19.90 14.96
C VAL A 24 12.86 19.18 13.77
N ARG A 25 12.85 19.83 12.60
CA ARG A 25 13.42 19.29 11.35
C ARG A 25 14.91 19.62 11.17
N ASP A 26 15.40 20.66 11.84
CA ASP A 26 16.79 21.07 11.78
C ASP A 26 17.71 20.04 12.44
N GLY A 27 18.80 19.69 11.75
CA GLY A 27 19.80 18.74 12.25
C GLY A 27 19.40 17.26 12.19
N VAL A 28 18.24 16.92 11.60
CA VAL A 28 17.90 15.52 11.27
C VAL A 28 18.82 15.03 10.15
N PRO A 29 19.65 13.99 10.36
CA PRO A 29 20.52 13.46 9.30
C PRO A 29 19.69 12.91 8.13
N LEU A 30 20.19 13.09 6.91
CA LEU A 30 19.54 12.63 5.69
C LEU A 30 20.41 11.57 5.00
N GLU A 31 19.80 10.57 4.35
CA GLU A 31 20.52 9.60 3.52
C GLU A 31 19.77 9.25 2.22
N VAL A 32 20.47 8.63 1.27
CA VAL A 32 19.84 8.14 0.03
C VAL A 32 18.92 6.95 0.32
N ASN A 33 17.69 7.00 -0.20
CA ASN A 33 16.71 5.92 -0.07
C ASN A 33 17.28 4.57 -0.55
N ALA A 34 17.13 3.52 0.27
CA ALA A 34 17.80 2.23 0.05
C ALA A 34 17.39 1.52 -1.25
N TYR A 35 16.23 1.84 -1.83
CA TYR A 35 15.84 1.37 -3.16
C TYR A 35 16.54 2.17 -4.28
N CYS A 36 16.69 3.49 -4.15
CA CYS A 36 17.47 4.31 -5.11
C CYS A 36 18.93 3.85 -5.20
N ARG A 37 19.52 3.42 -4.08
CA ARG A 37 20.85 2.77 -4.02
C ARG A 37 20.95 1.48 -4.86
N ARG A 38 19.83 0.77 -5.12
CA ARG A 38 19.78 -0.43 -5.97
C ARG A 38 19.46 -0.08 -7.42
N ALA A 39 18.61 0.92 -7.65
CA ALA A 39 18.40 1.50 -8.98
C ALA A 39 19.71 2.01 -9.59
N ASN A 40 20.54 2.72 -8.81
CA ASN A 40 21.87 3.16 -9.26
C ASN A 40 22.81 1.98 -9.53
N ALA A 41 22.93 1.02 -8.60
CA ALA A 41 23.80 -0.14 -8.78
C ALA A 41 23.46 -0.94 -10.06
N LYS A 42 22.16 -1.21 -10.30
CA LYS A 42 21.70 -1.91 -11.51
C LYS A 42 21.84 -1.03 -12.77
N ALA A 43 21.72 0.29 -12.67
CA ALA A 43 22.00 1.20 -13.80
C ALA A 43 23.47 1.13 -14.23
N VAL A 44 24.41 1.18 -13.29
CA VAL A 44 25.85 1.09 -13.60
C VAL A 44 26.20 -0.28 -14.21
N GLU A 45 25.56 -1.35 -13.73
CA GLU A 45 25.68 -2.70 -14.29
C GLU A 45 25.16 -2.80 -15.74
N LEU A 46 23.97 -2.28 -16.02
CA LEU A 46 23.31 -2.36 -17.34
C LEU A 46 23.84 -1.33 -18.36
N ALA A 47 24.41 -0.22 -17.91
CA ALA A 47 24.98 0.80 -18.79
C ALA A 47 26.18 0.23 -19.57
N GLY A 48 27.04 -0.53 -18.88
CA GLY A 48 28.30 -1.05 -19.41
C GLY A 48 29.39 0.03 -19.56
N PRO A 49 30.58 -0.33 -20.08
CA PRO A 49 31.67 0.62 -20.30
C PRO A 49 31.35 1.67 -21.39
N ASP A 50 30.46 1.34 -22.33
CA ASP A 50 30.01 2.20 -23.43
C ASP A 50 28.65 2.87 -23.14
N GLY A 51 28.28 2.99 -21.87
CA GLY A 51 27.01 3.57 -21.41
C GLY A 51 27.13 4.96 -20.80
N GLU A 52 26.00 5.47 -20.31
CA GLU A 52 25.95 6.67 -19.47
C GLU A 52 24.87 6.45 -18.40
N VAL A 53 25.19 6.75 -17.13
CA VAL A 53 24.22 6.77 -16.04
C VAL A 53 24.07 8.20 -15.54
N VAL A 54 22.88 8.78 -15.69
CA VAL A 54 22.56 10.14 -15.24
C VAL A 54 21.61 10.06 -14.06
N VAL A 55 22.05 10.56 -12.89
CA VAL A 55 21.23 10.56 -11.67
C VAL A 55 20.48 11.88 -11.50
N PHE A 56 19.18 11.80 -11.24
CA PHE A 56 18.28 12.96 -11.12
C PHE A 56 17.75 13.07 -9.69
N THR A 57 17.71 14.29 -9.15
CA THR A 57 17.00 14.57 -7.90
C THR A 57 16.37 15.95 -7.93
N MET A 58 15.25 16.10 -7.21
CA MET A 58 14.60 17.38 -6.96
C MET A 58 14.61 17.65 -5.45
N GLY A 59 15.06 18.83 -5.04
CA GLY A 59 15.11 19.18 -3.62
C GLY A 59 16.00 20.37 -3.29
N PRO A 60 16.11 20.75 -2.00
CA PRO A 60 16.97 21.84 -1.53
C PRO A 60 18.46 21.56 -1.82
N PRO A 61 19.37 22.54 -1.63
CA PRO A 61 20.80 22.38 -1.89
C PRO A 61 21.45 21.11 -1.31
N ALA A 62 21.04 20.66 -0.11
CA ALA A 62 21.54 19.44 0.53
C ALA A 62 21.20 18.12 -0.22
N ALA A 63 20.23 18.14 -1.14
CA ALA A 63 19.92 16.97 -1.97
C ALA A 63 21.02 16.69 -3.01
N ALA A 64 21.93 17.64 -3.27
CA ALA A 64 23.10 17.40 -4.13
C ALA A 64 23.99 16.26 -3.61
N ASP A 65 24.07 16.05 -2.29
CA ASP A 65 24.86 14.96 -1.70
C ASP A 65 24.30 13.58 -2.06
N ALA A 66 22.99 13.47 -2.32
CA ALA A 66 22.40 12.24 -2.84
C ALA A 66 22.88 11.93 -4.27
N LEU A 67 23.12 12.96 -5.10
CA LEU A 67 23.74 12.78 -6.41
C LEU A 67 25.22 12.42 -6.27
N ARG A 68 25.95 13.11 -5.38
CA ARG A 68 27.37 12.80 -5.11
C ARG A 68 27.55 11.35 -4.65
N GLU A 69 26.71 10.83 -3.75
CA GLU A 69 26.78 9.43 -3.29
C GLU A 69 26.63 8.46 -4.48
N MET A 70 25.67 8.70 -5.38
CA MET A 70 25.47 7.83 -6.54
C MET A 70 26.59 7.97 -7.60
N ILE A 71 27.17 9.16 -7.75
CA ILE A 71 28.32 9.44 -8.63
C ILE A 71 29.60 8.77 -8.13
N ALA A 72 29.85 8.80 -6.81
CA ALA A 72 30.92 8.02 -6.19
C ALA A 72 30.68 6.49 -6.37
N CYS A 73 29.42 6.07 -6.36
CA CYS A 73 28.97 4.72 -6.70
C CYS A 73 28.87 4.43 -8.22
N GLY A 74 29.51 5.21 -9.09
CA GLY A 74 29.66 4.91 -10.52
C GLY A 74 28.69 5.61 -11.48
N ALA A 75 27.76 6.45 -11.01
CA ALA A 75 27.01 7.31 -11.91
C ALA A 75 27.94 8.32 -12.62
N HIS A 76 27.62 8.65 -13.87
CA HIS A 76 28.51 9.43 -14.73
C HIS A 76 28.41 10.93 -14.42
N ARG A 77 27.19 11.42 -14.20
CA ARG A 77 26.89 12.80 -13.81
C ARG A 77 25.53 12.90 -13.13
N GLY A 78 25.28 14.01 -12.44
CA GLY A 78 24.02 14.33 -11.79
C GLY A 78 23.27 15.49 -12.43
N VAL A 79 21.96 15.53 -12.18
CA VAL A 79 21.04 16.60 -12.55
C VAL A 79 20.22 16.98 -11.31
N HIS A 80 20.41 18.20 -10.81
CA HIS A 80 19.77 18.70 -9.58
C HIS A 80 18.74 19.78 -9.89
N LEU A 81 17.46 19.45 -9.76
CA LEU A 81 16.36 20.40 -9.84
C LEU A 81 16.26 21.12 -8.48
N CYS A 82 16.66 22.38 -8.42
CA CYS A 82 16.89 23.10 -7.17
C CYS A 82 16.51 24.58 -7.29
N ASP A 83 15.24 24.88 -7.00
CA ASP A 83 14.62 26.19 -7.13
C ASP A 83 13.52 26.35 -6.06
N PRO A 84 13.41 27.51 -5.36
CA PRO A 84 12.27 27.80 -4.48
C PRO A 84 10.89 27.65 -5.14
N ALA A 85 10.76 27.84 -6.46
CA ALA A 85 9.51 27.62 -7.20
C ALA A 85 9.07 26.14 -7.24
N LEU A 86 9.98 25.20 -6.97
CA LEU A 86 9.67 23.76 -6.85
C LEU A 86 9.29 23.36 -5.42
N ALA A 87 9.30 24.29 -4.46
CA ALA A 87 9.00 24.00 -3.06
C ALA A 87 7.52 23.68 -2.85
N GLY A 88 7.25 22.77 -1.91
CA GLY A 88 5.90 22.31 -1.57
C GLY A 88 5.23 21.44 -2.65
N ALA A 89 5.99 20.95 -3.61
CA ALA A 89 5.53 19.96 -4.59
C ALA A 89 5.03 18.67 -3.91
N ASP A 90 3.90 18.14 -4.38
CA ASP A 90 3.45 16.77 -4.14
C ASP A 90 4.05 15.79 -5.17
N THR A 91 3.50 14.58 -5.29
CA THR A 91 4.04 13.55 -6.19
C THR A 91 3.89 13.96 -7.66
N LEU A 92 2.71 14.41 -8.08
CA LEU A 92 2.47 14.82 -9.45
C LEU A 92 3.32 16.04 -9.85
N ALA A 93 3.36 17.09 -9.02
CA ALA A 93 4.18 18.26 -9.30
C ALA A 93 5.70 17.92 -9.34
N THR A 94 6.14 16.97 -8.52
CA THR A 94 7.50 16.43 -8.56
C THR A 94 7.75 15.64 -9.85
N ALA A 95 6.77 14.83 -10.28
CA ALA A 95 6.86 14.01 -11.48
C ALA A 95 6.89 14.84 -12.76
N VAL A 96 6.09 15.91 -12.85
CA VAL A 96 6.13 16.90 -13.95
C VAL A 96 7.54 17.50 -14.08
N ALA A 97 8.11 17.99 -12.97
CA ALA A 97 9.45 18.58 -12.98
C ALA A 97 10.53 17.56 -13.40
N LEU A 98 10.51 16.34 -12.85
CA LEU A 98 11.46 15.28 -13.18
C LEU A 98 11.31 14.78 -14.63
N ALA A 99 10.10 14.62 -15.14
CA ALA A 99 9.85 14.24 -16.53
C ALA A 99 10.36 15.32 -17.51
N ALA A 100 10.17 16.60 -17.20
CA ALA A 100 10.73 17.71 -17.97
C ALA A 100 12.26 17.70 -17.99
N ALA A 101 12.90 17.50 -16.83
CA ALA A 101 14.36 17.37 -16.77
C ALA A 101 14.89 16.14 -17.52
N ILE A 102 14.18 15.00 -17.48
CA ILE A 102 14.54 13.80 -18.26
C ILE A 102 14.42 14.07 -19.77
N ARG A 103 13.36 14.77 -20.22
CA ARG A 103 13.23 15.24 -21.62
C ARG A 103 14.41 16.12 -22.05
N HIS A 104 14.74 17.14 -21.25
CA HIS A 104 15.84 18.07 -21.53
C HIS A 104 17.21 17.36 -21.63
N GLN A 105 17.41 16.27 -20.87
CA GLN A 105 18.71 15.59 -20.76
C GLN A 105 18.84 14.31 -21.61
N GLY A 106 17.73 13.89 -22.22
CA GLY A 106 17.61 12.65 -22.99
C GLY A 106 18.16 12.71 -24.42
N PRO A 107 17.75 11.76 -25.30
CA PRO A 107 16.93 10.59 -24.97
C PRO A 107 17.66 9.60 -24.04
N PHE A 108 16.88 8.78 -23.33
CA PHE A 108 17.36 7.69 -22.49
C PHE A 108 16.71 6.37 -22.94
N ASP A 109 17.44 5.27 -22.86
CA ASP A 109 16.94 3.93 -23.19
C ASP A 109 16.11 3.35 -22.04
N LEU A 110 16.38 3.79 -20.80
CA LEU A 110 15.76 3.24 -19.59
C LEU A 110 15.71 4.29 -18.48
N VAL A 111 14.60 4.34 -17.73
CA VAL A 111 14.48 5.08 -16.46
C VAL A 111 14.39 4.08 -15.31
N LEU A 112 15.30 4.17 -14.33
CA LEU A 112 15.28 3.34 -13.12
C LEU A 112 14.98 4.17 -11.87
N ALA A 113 14.17 3.62 -10.96
CA ALA A 113 13.83 4.26 -9.69
C ALA A 113 13.78 3.26 -8.54
N GLY A 114 13.76 3.76 -7.30
CA GLY A 114 13.35 2.93 -6.16
C GLY A 114 11.85 2.62 -6.19
N LEU A 115 11.43 1.46 -5.66
CA LEU A 115 10.02 1.06 -5.55
C LEU A 115 9.15 2.11 -4.85
N ASN A 116 9.61 2.55 -3.69
CA ASN A 116 8.93 3.44 -2.75
C ASN A 116 10.00 4.16 -1.90
N SER A 117 9.58 5.11 -1.07
CA SER A 117 10.45 5.83 -0.14
C SER A 117 10.16 5.49 1.32
N LEU A 118 11.18 5.02 2.04
CA LEU A 118 11.05 4.41 3.38
C LEU A 118 10.61 5.36 4.50
N ASP A 119 10.60 6.67 4.25
CA ASP A 119 10.16 7.70 5.20
C ASP A 119 8.63 7.78 5.36
N SER A 120 7.91 7.36 4.32
CA SER A 120 6.51 7.71 4.08
C SER A 120 5.74 6.67 3.25
N ASP A 121 6.40 5.65 2.73
CA ASP A 121 5.88 4.67 1.75
C ASP A 121 5.36 5.28 0.43
N THR A 122 5.79 6.50 0.11
CA THR A 122 5.41 7.19 -1.13
C THR A 122 6.16 6.59 -2.33
N GLY A 123 5.44 6.19 -3.38
CA GLY A 123 5.96 5.45 -4.54
C GLY A 123 5.31 5.81 -5.89
N GLN A 124 4.50 6.87 -5.95
CA GLN A 124 3.78 7.27 -7.17
C GLN A 124 4.71 7.92 -8.22
N VAL A 125 5.69 8.73 -7.78
CA VAL A 125 6.56 9.55 -8.66
C VAL A 125 7.20 8.77 -9.83
N PRO A 126 7.76 7.56 -9.66
CA PRO A 126 8.30 6.80 -10.80
C PRO A 126 7.25 6.40 -11.84
N VAL A 127 6.00 6.17 -11.42
CA VAL A 127 4.88 5.82 -12.29
C VAL A 127 4.33 7.05 -12.98
N GLU A 128 4.15 8.14 -12.23
CA GLU A 128 3.71 9.44 -12.76
C GLU A 128 4.72 9.97 -13.78
N VAL A 129 6.03 9.86 -13.52
CA VAL A 129 7.11 10.18 -14.48
C VAL A 129 7.03 9.30 -15.73
N ALA A 130 6.72 8.00 -15.60
CA ALA A 130 6.61 7.11 -16.75
C ALA A 130 5.43 7.48 -17.65
N GLU A 131 4.24 7.68 -17.08
CA GLU A 131 3.05 8.13 -17.81
C GLU A 131 3.29 9.51 -18.46
N LEU A 132 3.87 10.47 -17.72
CA LEU A 132 4.21 11.79 -18.24
C LEU A 132 5.27 11.78 -19.34
N LEU A 133 6.08 10.72 -19.45
CA LEU A 133 7.06 10.49 -20.52
C LEU A 133 6.53 9.58 -21.66
N ASP A 134 5.30 9.07 -21.54
CA ASP A 134 4.71 8.04 -22.40
C ASP A 134 5.51 6.72 -22.47
N LEU A 135 6.06 6.27 -21.33
CA LEU A 135 6.85 5.06 -21.21
C LEU A 135 6.06 3.89 -20.57
N PRO A 136 6.28 2.63 -21.01
CA PRO A 136 5.81 1.47 -20.28
C PRO A 136 6.46 1.38 -18.89
N PHE A 137 5.66 1.06 -17.86
CA PHE A 137 6.13 1.00 -16.47
C PHE A 137 5.96 -0.38 -15.81
N ALA A 138 7.01 -0.92 -15.17
CA ALA A 138 6.89 -2.09 -14.29
C ALA A 138 7.39 -1.81 -12.86
N ALA A 139 6.57 -2.19 -11.87
CA ALA A 139 6.88 -2.03 -10.45
C ALA A 139 7.61 -3.25 -9.86
N GLY A 140 8.46 -3.02 -8.87
CA GLY A 140 8.95 -4.10 -7.99
C GLY A 140 9.87 -5.10 -8.69
N VAL A 141 10.68 -4.65 -9.63
CA VAL A 141 11.63 -5.47 -10.38
C VAL A 141 12.64 -6.13 -9.42
N ARG A 142 12.56 -7.46 -9.34
CA ARG A 142 13.35 -8.36 -8.48
C ARG A 142 14.49 -9.03 -9.25
N GLU A 143 14.32 -9.27 -10.54
CA GLU A 143 15.36 -9.70 -11.48
C GLU A 143 15.14 -8.97 -12.82
N LEU A 144 16.21 -8.62 -13.53
CA LEU A 144 16.15 -7.82 -14.76
C LEU A 144 17.24 -8.26 -15.75
N ASP A 145 16.81 -8.70 -16.92
CA ASP A 145 17.62 -8.83 -18.14
C ASP A 145 17.20 -7.75 -19.16
N VAL A 146 18.16 -7.24 -19.93
CA VAL A 146 17.90 -6.27 -21.00
C VAL A 146 18.73 -6.67 -22.22
N THR A 147 18.04 -7.19 -23.25
CA THR A 147 18.67 -7.79 -24.43
C THR A 147 17.91 -7.41 -25.71
N GLY A 148 18.65 -7.12 -26.78
CA GLY A 148 18.08 -6.88 -28.12
C GLY A 148 17.18 -5.65 -28.29
N GLY A 149 17.15 -4.73 -27.32
CA GLY A 149 16.22 -3.58 -27.32
C GLY A 149 14.91 -3.81 -26.56
N ALA A 150 14.79 -4.95 -25.87
CA ALA A 150 13.68 -5.27 -24.97
C ALA A 150 14.21 -5.64 -23.57
N PHE A 151 13.31 -5.71 -22.59
CA PHE A 151 13.61 -6.20 -21.25
C PHE A 151 12.81 -7.47 -20.90
N THR A 152 13.36 -8.28 -20.02
CA THR A 152 12.62 -9.31 -19.27
C THR A 152 12.83 -9.08 -17.79
N ALA A 153 11.74 -8.95 -17.03
CA ALA A 153 11.78 -8.63 -15.61
C ALA A 153 10.94 -9.63 -14.81
N LYS A 154 11.48 -10.13 -13.69
CA LYS A 154 10.68 -10.79 -12.65
C LYS A 154 10.29 -9.72 -11.64
N LEU A 155 9.00 -9.53 -11.44
CA LEU A 155 8.40 -8.55 -10.52
C LEU A 155 8.01 -9.27 -9.23
N GLU A 156 8.29 -8.68 -8.07
CA GLU A 156 7.74 -9.09 -6.77
C GLU A 156 6.35 -8.45 -6.61
N THR A 157 5.29 -9.25 -6.52
CA THR A 157 3.90 -8.79 -6.31
C THR A 157 3.54 -8.79 -4.82
N ASP A 158 2.25 -8.68 -4.48
CA ASP A 158 1.72 -8.89 -3.12
C ASP A 158 1.51 -10.39 -2.81
N ASP A 159 1.36 -11.23 -3.84
CA ASP A 159 0.94 -12.64 -3.81
C ASP A 159 1.97 -13.63 -4.40
N GLY A 160 3.15 -13.15 -4.82
CA GLY A 160 4.19 -13.98 -5.45
C GLY A 160 5.07 -13.19 -6.41
N TYR A 161 5.19 -13.70 -7.66
CA TYR A 161 6.01 -13.08 -8.71
C TYR A 161 5.40 -13.18 -10.11
N TYR A 162 5.42 -12.07 -10.85
CA TYR A 162 5.06 -12.06 -12.28
C TYR A 162 6.33 -11.89 -13.12
N THR A 163 6.55 -12.74 -14.11
CA THR A 163 7.60 -12.51 -15.12
C THR A 163 6.97 -11.81 -16.31
N VAL A 164 7.53 -10.66 -16.70
CA VAL A 164 7.02 -9.79 -17.77
C VAL A 164 8.11 -9.46 -18.79
N THR A 165 7.71 -9.01 -19.98
CA THR A 165 8.60 -8.47 -21.01
C THR A 165 7.98 -7.27 -21.71
N GLY A 166 8.80 -6.33 -22.17
CA GLY A 166 8.39 -5.15 -22.93
C GLY A 166 9.56 -4.56 -23.71
N ASP A 167 9.26 -3.68 -24.66
CA ASP A 167 10.27 -3.01 -25.50
C ASP A 167 10.86 -1.78 -24.77
N LEU A 168 12.03 -1.31 -25.23
CA LEU A 168 12.61 -0.03 -24.82
C LEU A 168 12.22 1.12 -25.78
N PRO A 169 12.14 2.38 -25.31
CA PRO A 169 12.46 2.84 -23.96
C PRO A 169 11.39 2.49 -22.93
N ALA A 170 11.79 2.30 -21.67
CA ALA A 170 10.92 1.89 -20.58
C ALA A 170 11.28 2.58 -19.25
N ALA A 171 10.39 2.47 -18.26
CA ALA A 171 10.61 2.90 -16.89
C ALA A 171 10.35 1.75 -15.89
N LEU A 172 11.22 1.55 -14.91
CA LEU A 172 11.14 0.42 -13.97
C LEU A 172 11.46 0.86 -12.53
N SER A 173 10.78 0.30 -11.53
CA SER A 173 11.13 0.49 -10.11
C SER A 173 11.68 -0.79 -9.45
N THR A 174 12.71 -0.65 -8.62
CA THR A 174 13.50 -1.79 -8.11
C THR A 174 13.00 -2.30 -6.75
N ALA A 175 12.79 -3.62 -6.62
CA ALA A 175 12.46 -4.28 -5.36
C ALA A 175 13.64 -4.36 -4.37
N GLU A 176 13.35 -4.77 -3.12
CA GLU A 176 14.32 -4.85 -2.00
C GLU A 176 15.55 -5.72 -2.34
N ARG A 177 15.40 -6.73 -3.20
CA ARG A 177 16.39 -7.79 -3.42
C ARG A 177 16.98 -7.85 -4.83
N LEU A 178 16.79 -6.81 -5.67
CA LEU A 178 17.25 -6.79 -7.08
C LEU A 178 18.75 -7.03 -7.26
N CYS A 179 19.56 -6.30 -6.49
CA CYS A 179 21.02 -6.35 -6.46
C CYS A 179 21.51 -5.82 -5.11
N ALA A 180 22.81 -5.90 -4.84
CA ALA A 180 23.41 -5.23 -3.68
C ALA A 180 23.22 -3.70 -3.79
N PRO A 181 22.94 -2.98 -2.69
CA PRO A 181 22.80 -1.52 -2.74
C PRO A 181 24.17 -0.86 -2.86
N SER A 182 24.34 0.09 -3.77
CA SER A 182 25.54 0.93 -3.81
C SER A 182 25.47 2.00 -2.73
N LYS A 183 26.48 2.10 -1.86
CA LYS A 183 26.62 3.17 -0.85
C LYS A 183 28.08 3.59 -0.74
N ALA A 184 28.34 4.88 -0.86
CA ALA A 184 29.63 5.50 -0.62
C ALA A 184 29.72 6.10 0.80
N LEU A 185 30.94 6.26 1.31
CA LEU A 185 31.23 6.97 2.56
C LEU A 185 31.21 8.50 2.34
N PRO A 186 30.94 9.32 3.38
CA PRO A 186 30.90 10.78 3.27
C PRO A 186 32.17 11.39 2.66
N GLU A 187 33.34 10.88 3.02
CA GLU A 187 34.63 11.28 2.48
C GLU A 187 34.83 10.93 1.00
N GLU A 188 34.20 9.86 0.51
CA GLU A 188 34.27 9.44 -0.89
C GLU A 188 33.38 10.33 -1.77
N TYR A 189 32.15 10.62 -1.32
CA TYR A 189 31.24 11.46 -2.09
C TYR A 189 31.51 12.97 -1.94
N ALA A 190 32.12 13.42 -0.84
CA ALA A 190 32.62 14.79 -0.72
C ALA A 190 33.77 15.11 -1.70
N ALA A 191 34.43 14.09 -2.26
CA ALA A 191 35.46 14.25 -3.30
C ALA A 191 34.87 14.35 -4.73
N VAL A 192 33.55 14.26 -4.92
CA VAL A 192 32.90 14.41 -6.22
C VAL A 192 32.84 15.89 -6.62
N ALA A 193 33.55 16.23 -7.70
CA ALA A 193 33.61 17.59 -8.23
C ALA A 193 32.24 18.11 -8.70
N ASP A 194 31.97 19.38 -8.41
CA ASP A 194 30.67 20.04 -8.66
C ASP A 194 30.31 20.16 -10.14
N ASP A 195 31.30 20.18 -11.04
CA ASP A 195 31.08 20.20 -12.51
C ASP A 195 30.43 18.91 -13.03
N ARG A 196 30.46 17.83 -12.25
CA ARG A 196 29.69 16.59 -12.52
C ARG A 196 28.21 16.69 -12.14
N ILE A 197 27.74 17.82 -11.59
CA ILE A 197 26.32 18.05 -11.26
C ILE A 197 25.79 19.26 -12.03
N LEU A 198 24.95 19.01 -13.03
CA LEU A 198 24.19 20.07 -13.69
C LEU A 198 23.03 20.50 -12.78
N ARG A 199 23.00 21.75 -12.34
CA ARG A 199 21.85 22.32 -11.65
C ARG A 199 20.86 22.88 -12.67
N LEU A 200 19.57 22.58 -12.48
CA LEU A 200 18.45 23.15 -13.23
C LEU A 200 17.51 23.91 -12.26
N THR A 201 16.89 24.95 -12.79
CA THR A 201 15.88 25.81 -12.15
C THR A 201 14.52 25.59 -12.78
N ALA A 202 13.45 26.16 -12.24
CA ALA A 202 12.11 26.06 -12.84
C ALA A 202 12.06 26.68 -14.25
N ALA A 203 12.87 27.71 -14.50
CA ALA A 203 12.96 28.38 -15.80
C ALA A 203 13.61 27.52 -16.90
N ASP A 204 14.36 26.48 -16.53
CA ASP A 204 15.06 25.60 -17.48
C ASP A 204 14.17 24.42 -17.97
N LEU A 205 12.96 24.25 -17.44
CA LEU A 205 12.17 23.03 -17.65
C LEU A 205 11.16 23.06 -18.81
N ASP A 206 10.88 24.23 -19.40
CA ASP A 206 9.79 24.44 -20.38
C ASP A 206 8.40 23.95 -19.88
N VAL A 207 8.16 24.12 -18.57
CA VAL A 207 6.89 23.79 -17.89
C VAL A 207 6.25 25.08 -17.36
N PRO A 208 4.94 25.30 -17.54
CA PRO A 208 4.25 26.46 -16.96
C PRO A 208 4.36 26.49 -15.41
N PRO A 209 4.62 27.65 -14.78
CA PRO A 209 4.80 27.74 -13.33
C PRO A 209 3.63 27.21 -12.50
N GLU A 210 2.41 27.27 -13.03
CA GLU A 210 1.19 26.71 -12.43
C GLU A 210 1.13 25.17 -12.41
N GLN A 211 2.09 24.49 -13.04
CA GLN A 211 2.26 23.02 -13.01
C GLN A 211 3.47 22.58 -12.16
N LEU A 212 4.16 23.53 -11.51
CA LEU A 212 5.33 23.28 -10.68
C LEU A 212 5.05 23.62 -9.21
N GLY A 213 5.80 22.99 -8.28
CA GLY A 213 5.76 23.31 -6.85
C GLY A 213 4.38 23.18 -6.20
N ALA A 214 4.17 23.90 -5.11
CA ALA A 214 2.88 24.00 -4.43
C ALA A 214 1.69 24.51 -5.30
N PRO A 215 1.89 25.40 -6.30
CA PRO A 215 0.87 25.76 -7.29
C PRO A 215 0.37 24.56 -8.10
N GLY A 216 1.30 23.79 -8.71
CA GLY A 216 0.97 22.62 -9.53
C GLY A 216 0.63 21.34 -8.77
N SER A 217 0.59 21.39 -7.44
CA SER A 217 0.29 20.23 -6.60
C SER A 217 -1.21 20.06 -6.40
N PRO A 218 -1.86 19.04 -6.96
CA PRO A 218 -3.28 18.77 -6.70
C PRO A 218 -3.59 18.31 -5.26
N THR A 219 -2.61 18.04 -4.42
CA THR A 219 -2.76 17.77 -2.98
C THR A 219 -2.08 18.83 -2.11
N SER A 220 -2.36 18.84 -0.80
CA SER A 220 -1.69 19.68 0.19
C SER A 220 -1.57 18.99 1.54
N VAL A 221 -0.60 19.44 2.35
CA VAL A 221 -0.25 18.83 3.65
C VAL A 221 -0.84 19.66 4.78
N GLY A 222 -1.74 19.07 5.57
CA GLY A 222 -2.34 19.70 6.75
C GLY A 222 -1.46 19.61 8.02
N PRO A 223 -1.96 20.07 9.17
CA PRO A 223 -1.24 20.04 10.45
C PRO A 223 -0.94 18.61 10.91
N ILE A 224 0.24 18.38 11.47
CA ILE A 224 0.70 17.06 11.90
C ILE A 224 -0.02 16.63 13.19
N ARG A 225 -0.60 15.42 13.20
CA ARG A 225 -1.17 14.77 14.38
C ARG A 225 -0.12 13.84 15.01
N VAL A 226 0.15 14.02 16.31
CA VAL A 226 0.99 13.07 17.07
C VAL A 226 0.13 11.89 17.50
N LEU A 227 0.49 10.66 17.14
CA LEU A 227 -0.25 9.47 17.56
C LEU A 227 0.32 8.87 18.84
N THR A 228 -0.09 9.45 19.98
CA THR A 228 -0.06 8.77 21.28
C THR A 228 -1.23 7.80 21.40
N ALA A 229 -1.11 6.64 20.75
CA ALA A 229 -2.03 5.52 20.93
C ALA A 229 -1.77 4.87 22.30
N SER A 230 -2.40 5.40 23.35
CA SER A 230 -2.28 4.91 24.73
C SER A 230 -3.01 3.57 24.88
N ARG A 231 -2.26 2.47 24.73
CA ARG A 231 -2.74 1.11 25.04
C ARG A 231 -2.93 0.94 26.55
N ARG A 232 -3.83 0.04 26.97
CA ARG A 232 -4.23 -0.08 28.39
C ARG A 232 -3.14 -0.67 29.29
N ALA A 233 -2.15 -1.39 28.74
CA ALA A 233 -0.98 -1.93 29.44
C ALA A 233 -1.29 -2.76 30.72
N LEU A 234 -2.47 -3.40 30.78
CA LEU A 234 -2.92 -4.14 31.96
C LEU A 234 -2.08 -5.40 32.13
N ARG A 235 -1.51 -5.61 33.33
CA ARG A 235 -0.73 -6.81 33.64
C ARG A 235 -1.64 -7.85 34.28
N ALA A 236 -1.98 -8.90 33.52
CA ALA A 236 -2.80 -9.99 34.01
C ALA A 236 -2.02 -10.87 35.00
N THR A 237 -2.64 -11.18 36.13
CA THR A 237 -2.00 -11.93 37.24
C THR A 237 -2.18 -13.45 37.15
N SER A 238 -3.04 -13.92 36.25
CA SER A 238 -3.21 -15.34 35.92
C SER A 238 -3.81 -15.46 34.51
N VAL A 239 -3.77 -16.67 33.94
CA VAL A 239 -4.43 -16.97 32.66
C VAL A 239 -5.93 -16.71 32.71
N GLY A 240 -6.60 -17.07 33.82
CA GLY A 240 -8.04 -16.79 34.00
C GLY A 240 -8.33 -15.30 33.90
N HIS A 241 -7.59 -14.49 34.68
CA HIS A 241 -7.68 -13.02 34.68
C HIS A 241 -7.36 -12.42 33.30
N ALA A 242 -6.43 -13.00 32.53
CA ALA A 242 -6.19 -12.54 31.16
C ALA A 242 -7.41 -12.77 30.25
N VAL A 243 -8.09 -13.92 30.37
CA VAL A 243 -9.32 -14.19 29.60
C VAL A 243 -10.48 -13.34 30.10
N ASP A 244 -10.60 -13.11 31.41
CA ASP A 244 -11.59 -12.18 31.99
C ASP A 244 -11.43 -10.77 31.38
N LEU A 245 -10.20 -10.24 31.34
CA LEU A 245 -9.89 -8.95 30.71
C LEU A 245 -10.20 -8.94 29.19
N LEU A 246 -9.94 -10.04 28.47
CA LEU A 246 -10.32 -10.12 27.05
C LEU A 246 -11.85 -10.09 26.86
N GLU A 247 -12.62 -10.72 27.75
CA GLU A 247 -14.08 -10.65 27.72
C GLU A 247 -14.60 -9.24 28.06
N GLU A 248 -14.03 -8.57 29.07
CA GLU A 248 -14.32 -7.16 29.40
C GLU A 248 -13.96 -6.18 28.27
N LEU A 249 -12.94 -6.49 27.48
CA LEU A 249 -12.50 -5.70 26.32
C LEU A 249 -13.30 -5.96 25.04
N GLY A 250 -14.31 -6.83 25.07
CA GLY A 250 -15.11 -7.17 23.88
C GLY A 250 -14.33 -7.97 22.84
N ALA A 251 -13.36 -8.79 23.25
CA ALA A 251 -12.45 -9.45 22.32
C ALA A 251 -13.07 -10.61 21.50
N PHE A 252 -14.38 -10.93 21.59
CA PHE A 252 -14.89 -12.24 21.11
C PHE A 252 -16.11 -12.39 20.13
N SER A 253 -17.37 -11.90 20.21
CA SER A 253 -18.05 -10.73 20.83
C SER A 253 -18.05 -9.45 19.99
N ASP A 254 -18.54 -9.48 18.73
CA ASP A 254 -18.55 -8.34 17.78
C ASP A 254 -18.98 -6.99 18.41
N PRO A 255 -18.35 -5.86 18.00
CA PRO A 255 -18.60 -4.57 18.62
C PRO A 255 -20.07 -4.18 18.46
N PRO A 256 -20.70 -3.59 19.51
CA PRO A 256 -22.04 -3.03 19.37
C PRO A 256 -22.02 -1.90 18.35
N GLU A 257 -23.16 -1.65 17.70
CA GLU A 257 -23.38 -0.42 16.92
C GLU A 257 -23.02 0.79 17.80
N SER A 258 -22.05 1.58 17.36
CA SER A 258 -21.37 2.55 18.22
C SER A 258 -22.21 3.78 18.47
N ASP A 259 -22.40 4.12 19.76
CA ASP A 259 -23.01 5.39 20.19
C ASP A 259 -21.96 6.52 20.00
N ASP A 260 -21.88 6.99 18.75
CA ASP A 260 -20.75 7.60 18.03
C ASP A 260 -20.06 8.82 18.71
N THR A 261 -20.73 9.37 19.72
CA THR A 261 -20.40 10.57 20.50
C THR A 261 -18.92 10.82 20.81
N GLY A 262 -18.14 9.78 21.15
CA GLY A 262 -16.73 9.90 21.53
C GLY A 262 -15.76 10.03 20.35
N GLU A 263 -16.04 9.37 19.22
CA GLU A 263 -15.24 9.50 18.01
C GLU A 263 -15.68 10.74 17.21
N GLU A 264 -16.97 11.09 17.25
CA GLU A 264 -17.49 12.35 16.74
C GLU A 264 -16.77 13.59 17.33
N GLU A 265 -16.58 13.69 18.65
CA GLU A 265 -15.89 14.86 19.23
C GLU A 265 -14.43 14.96 18.79
N ALA A 266 -13.71 13.84 18.70
CA ALA A 266 -12.34 13.79 18.22
C ALA A 266 -12.23 14.13 16.72
N SER A 267 -13.17 13.62 15.91
CA SER A 267 -13.29 13.88 14.48
C SER A 267 -13.64 15.35 14.20
N ARG A 268 -14.64 15.92 14.89
CA ARG A 268 -15.03 17.33 14.78
C ARG A 268 -13.90 18.28 15.17
N ALA A 269 -13.13 17.96 16.22
CA ALA A 269 -11.95 18.72 16.62
C ALA A 269 -10.78 18.61 15.61
N SER A 270 -10.62 17.46 14.96
CA SER A 270 -9.67 17.26 13.86
C SER A 270 -10.07 18.08 12.62
N ALA A 271 -11.32 17.94 12.17
CA ALA A 271 -11.90 18.62 11.03
C ALA A 271 -11.82 20.15 11.14
N ALA A 272 -12.05 20.71 12.34
CA ALA A 272 -11.92 22.15 12.60
C ALA A 272 -10.50 22.72 12.39
N LEU A 273 -9.46 21.87 12.39
CA LEU A 273 -8.07 22.23 12.09
C LEU A 273 -7.70 22.01 10.60
N LEU A 274 -8.63 21.51 9.79
CA LEU A 274 -8.44 21.07 8.41
C LEU A 274 -9.20 21.91 7.37
N ALA A 275 -9.75 23.05 7.78
CA ALA A 275 -10.34 24.03 6.86
C ALA A 275 -9.29 24.50 5.84
N VAL A 276 -9.56 24.24 4.55
CA VAL A 276 -8.72 24.65 3.42
C VAL A 276 -9.12 26.06 2.96
N ASP A 277 -8.19 26.81 2.36
CA ASP A 277 -8.52 27.98 1.52
C ASP A 277 -9.19 27.52 0.20
N GLY A 278 -10.38 26.93 0.33
CA GLY A 278 -11.25 26.48 -0.76
C GLY A 278 -12.51 27.34 -0.84
N ASP A 279 -13.22 27.24 -1.97
CA ASP A 279 -14.46 27.99 -2.24
C ASP A 279 -15.71 27.43 -1.52
N GLY A 280 -15.53 26.44 -0.64
CA GLY A 280 -16.62 25.77 0.09
C GLY A 280 -17.55 24.94 -0.80
N GLN A 281 -17.19 24.70 -2.06
CA GLN A 281 -18.01 23.91 -2.97
C GLN A 281 -17.57 22.44 -2.98
N HIS A 282 -18.55 21.54 -2.87
CA HIS A 282 -18.38 20.13 -3.20
C HIS A 282 -17.75 20.03 -4.61
N PRO A 283 -16.81 19.09 -4.83
CA PRO A 283 -16.31 18.79 -6.17
C PRO A 283 -17.44 18.54 -7.18
N ALA A 284 -17.34 19.16 -8.34
CA ALA A 284 -18.40 19.12 -9.36
C ALA A 284 -18.41 17.78 -10.10
N GLY A 285 -19.40 16.94 -9.83
CA GLY A 285 -19.53 15.62 -10.45
C GLY A 285 -20.58 14.71 -9.80
N GLU A 286 -20.43 13.39 -9.97
CA GLU A 286 -21.26 12.37 -9.32
C GLU A 286 -21.00 12.37 -7.81
N ARG A 287 -22.08 12.41 -6.99
CA ARG A 287 -22.00 12.11 -5.55
C ARG A 287 -21.79 10.60 -5.37
N SER A 288 -20.58 10.14 -5.68
CA SER A 288 -20.19 8.75 -5.55
C SER A 288 -18.77 8.57 -5.05
N VAL A 289 -18.55 7.46 -4.36
CA VAL A 289 -17.22 6.96 -3.99
C VAL A 289 -16.95 5.74 -4.84
N TRP A 290 -15.93 5.81 -5.70
CA TRP A 290 -15.50 4.68 -6.53
C TRP A 290 -14.40 3.90 -5.81
N CYS A 291 -14.48 2.58 -5.81
CA CYS A 291 -13.55 1.68 -5.12
C CYS A 291 -12.93 0.70 -6.11
N PHE A 292 -11.68 0.94 -6.53
CA PHE A 292 -10.97 0.00 -7.41
C PHE A 292 -10.16 -1.02 -6.60
N PHE A 293 -10.45 -2.31 -6.80
CA PHE A 293 -9.76 -3.42 -6.14
C PHE A 293 -9.59 -4.64 -7.05
N THR A 294 -8.53 -5.41 -6.78
CA THR A 294 -8.09 -6.56 -7.57
C THR A 294 -7.87 -7.84 -6.77
N GLU A 295 -7.86 -7.79 -5.43
CA GLU A 295 -7.81 -9.00 -4.60
C GLU A 295 -9.18 -9.35 -3.96
N PRO A 296 -9.54 -10.64 -3.83
CA PRO A 296 -10.75 -11.05 -3.13
C PRO A 296 -10.76 -10.66 -1.65
N GLY A 297 -11.87 -10.09 -1.19
CA GLY A 297 -12.14 -9.79 0.22
C GLY A 297 -11.47 -8.53 0.77
N VAL A 298 -10.36 -8.04 0.20
CA VAL A 298 -9.79 -6.72 0.57
C VAL A 298 -10.74 -5.59 0.18
N GLY A 299 -11.52 -5.78 -0.90
CA GLY A 299 -12.60 -4.87 -1.28
C GLY A 299 -13.66 -4.65 -0.20
N ALA A 300 -13.82 -5.54 0.80
CA ALA A 300 -14.82 -5.38 1.85
C ALA A 300 -14.48 -4.24 2.83
N GLU A 301 -13.21 -4.12 3.24
CA GLU A 301 -12.70 -2.98 4.01
C GLU A 301 -12.94 -1.66 3.25
N LEU A 302 -12.60 -1.65 1.96
CA LEU A 302 -12.64 -0.47 1.10
C LEU A 302 -14.07 0.00 0.81
N LEU A 303 -15.01 -0.95 0.59
CA LEU A 303 -16.42 -0.66 0.35
C LEU A 303 -17.17 -0.26 1.62
N GLY A 304 -16.83 -0.84 2.77
CA GLY A 304 -17.39 -0.44 4.05
C GLY A 304 -17.04 1.00 4.41
N GLU A 305 -15.77 1.39 4.27
CA GLU A 305 -15.37 2.78 4.52
C GLU A 305 -15.92 3.76 3.47
N ALA A 306 -16.01 3.33 2.21
CA ALA A 306 -16.67 4.09 1.16
C ALA A 306 -18.16 4.30 1.42
N ALA A 307 -18.85 3.38 2.12
CA ALA A 307 -20.25 3.52 2.49
C ALA A 307 -20.47 4.67 3.47
N GLU A 308 -19.60 4.84 4.47
CA GLU A 308 -19.66 5.96 5.42
C GLU A 308 -19.42 7.30 4.71
N LEU A 309 -18.40 7.35 3.85
CA LEU A 309 -18.09 8.53 3.02
C LEU A 309 -19.24 8.85 2.05
N ALA A 310 -19.86 7.84 1.44
CA ALA A 310 -21.02 7.98 0.57
C ALA A 310 -22.26 8.49 1.33
N ALA A 311 -22.51 7.98 2.54
CA ALA A 311 -23.59 8.47 3.40
C ALA A 311 -23.40 9.95 3.75
N TRP A 312 -22.19 10.37 4.13
CA TRP A 312 -21.86 11.77 4.43
C TRP A 312 -22.14 12.69 3.24
N ILE A 313 -21.68 12.34 2.03
CA ILE A 313 -21.96 13.15 0.82
C ILE A 313 -23.39 12.99 0.29
N SER A 314 -24.25 12.19 0.92
CA SER A 314 -25.58 11.81 0.40
C SER A 314 -25.50 11.26 -1.03
N GLY A 315 -24.67 10.22 -1.20
CA GLY A 315 -24.27 9.63 -2.48
C GLY A 315 -24.29 8.10 -2.48
N THR A 316 -23.53 7.48 -3.39
CA THR A 316 -23.49 6.02 -3.60
C THR A 316 -22.08 5.46 -3.73
N VAL A 317 -21.91 4.16 -3.45
CA VAL A 317 -20.64 3.43 -3.62
C VAL A 317 -20.64 2.68 -4.96
N THR A 318 -19.56 2.84 -5.73
CA THR A 318 -19.35 2.12 -6.99
C THR A 318 -18.11 1.21 -6.87
N ALA A 319 -18.33 -0.09 -6.79
CA ALA A 319 -17.25 -1.07 -6.90
C ALA A 319 -16.70 -1.10 -8.33
N VAL A 320 -15.38 -1.16 -8.49
CA VAL A 320 -14.71 -1.32 -9.78
C VAL A 320 -13.68 -2.45 -9.70
N THR A 321 -13.77 -3.42 -10.59
CA THR A 321 -12.81 -4.53 -10.68
C THR A 321 -12.60 -4.98 -12.13
N THR A 322 -11.93 -6.11 -12.37
CA THR A 322 -11.62 -6.65 -13.71
C THR A 322 -12.32 -7.99 -13.97
N THR A 323 -12.50 -8.38 -15.24
CA THR A 323 -13.13 -9.68 -15.56
C THR A 323 -12.38 -10.89 -15.01
N ALA A 324 -11.07 -10.78 -14.79
CA ALA A 324 -10.27 -11.83 -14.14
C ALA A 324 -10.73 -12.11 -12.69
N ASN A 325 -11.28 -11.10 -12.02
CA ASN A 325 -11.77 -11.16 -10.64
C ASN A 325 -13.31 -11.16 -10.53
N ALA A 326 -14.03 -10.90 -11.64
CA ALA A 326 -15.49 -10.82 -11.69
C ALA A 326 -16.23 -12.10 -11.27
N ALA A 327 -15.54 -13.25 -11.20
CA ALA A 327 -16.09 -14.48 -10.63
C ALA A 327 -16.30 -14.42 -9.10
N ASN A 328 -15.71 -13.43 -8.42
CA ASN A 328 -15.70 -13.29 -6.96
C ASN A 328 -16.51 -12.08 -6.47
N THR A 329 -17.47 -11.57 -7.25
CA THR A 329 -18.25 -10.35 -6.95
C THR A 329 -19.53 -10.60 -6.15
N SER A 330 -19.65 -11.74 -5.47
CA SER A 330 -20.76 -12.05 -4.57
C SER A 330 -20.55 -11.40 -3.19
N GLY A 331 -21.57 -10.75 -2.65
CA GLY A 331 -21.51 -10.04 -1.37
C GLY A 331 -20.93 -8.63 -1.45
N LEU A 332 -20.76 -8.05 -2.64
CA LEU A 332 -20.36 -6.64 -2.79
C LEU A 332 -21.47 -5.70 -2.33
N GLY A 333 -22.73 -6.02 -2.57
CA GLY A 333 -23.87 -5.24 -2.05
C GLY A 333 -23.89 -5.25 -0.52
N ALA A 334 -23.66 -6.43 0.07
CA ALA A 334 -23.54 -6.63 1.51
C ALA A 334 -22.33 -5.89 2.10
N ALA A 335 -21.21 -5.80 1.37
CA ALA A 335 -20.03 -5.03 1.74
C ALA A 335 -20.16 -3.51 1.52
N GLY A 336 -21.22 -3.03 0.86
CA GLY A 336 -21.53 -1.61 0.74
C GLY A 336 -21.71 -1.05 -0.68
N ALA A 337 -21.48 -1.84 -1.74
CA ALA A 337 -21.55 -1.38 -3.12
C ALA A 337 -22.98 -1.24 -3.66
N ASP A 338 -23.33 -0.05 -4.17
CA ASP A 338 -24.63 0.21 -4.82
C ASP A 338 -24.56 0.06 -6.35
N ARG A 339 -23.34 0.11 -6.93
CA ARG A 339 -23.04 -0.12 -8.36
C ARG A 339 -21.79 -0.99 -8.52
N LEU A 340 -21.68 -1.69 -9.66
CA LEU A 340 -20.50 -2.48 -10.04
C LEU A 340 -20.10 -2.19 -11.49
N LEU A 341 -18.85 -1.74 -11.69
CA LEU A 341 -18.20 -1.60 -12.99
C LEU A 341 -17.13 -2.69 -13.15
N VAL A 342 -17.05 -3.34 -14.31
CA VAL A 342 -16.08 -4.41 -14.58
C VAL A 342 -15.28 -4.10 -15.82
N ILE A 343 -13.97 -3.90 -15.67
CA ILE A 343 -13.02 -3.65 -16.75
C ILE A 343 -12.77 -4.94 -17.53
N GLU A 344 -13.01 -4.91 -18.84
CA GLU A 344 -12.92 -6.07 -19.72
C GLU A 344 -11.46 -6.48 -19.99
N SER A 345 -11.11 -7.68 -19.54
CA SER A 345 -9.92 -8.46 -19.93
C SER A 345 -8.54 -7.84 -19.63
N ALA A 346 -8.49 -6.69 -18.96
CA ALA A 346 -7.26 -6.00 -18.59
C ALA A 346 -6.48 -6.73 -17.48
N THR A 347 -5.40 -7.43 -17.84
CA THR A 347 -4.49 -8.09 -16.87
C THR A 347 -3.28 -7.25 -16.51
N GLU A 348 -3.01 -6.17 -17.26
CA GLU A 348 -1.87 -5.29 -17.06
C GLU A 348 -2.33 -3.92 -16.47
N PRO A 349 -1.61 -3.34 -15.49
CA PRO A 349 -1.99 -2.09 -14.83
C PRO A 349 -2.29 -0.89 -15.74
N SER A 350 -1.58 -0.68 -16.85
CA SER A 350 -1.88 0.45 -17.75
C SER A 350 -3.19 0.28 -18.52
N GLU A 351 -3.57 -0.94 -18.91
CA GLU A 351 -4.91 -1.23 -19.46
C GLU A 351 -6.03 -0.94 -18.45
N GLN A 352 -5.81 -1.33 -17.18
CA GLN A 352 -6.75 -1.08 -16.08
C GLN A 352 -6.87 0.43 -15.79
N ALA A 353 -5.74 1.14 -15.73
CA ALA A 353 -5.71 2.59 -15.53
C ALA A 353 -6.34 3.36 -16.68
N ALA A 354 -6.11 2.96 -17.93
CA ALA A 354 -6.69 3.61 -19.10
C ALA A 354 -8.23 3.51 -19.09
N ALA A 355 -8.78 2.33 -18.78
CA ALA A 355 -10.23 2.15 -18.62
C ALA A 355 -10.79 2.95 -17.43
N LEU A 356 -10.10 2.91 -16.28
CA LEU A 356 -10.53 3.59 -15.06
C LEU A 356 -10.51 5.12 -15.21
N ALA A 357 -9.44 5.69 -15.76
CA ALA A 357 -9.34 7.11 -16.09
C ALA A 357 -10.42 7.53 -17.09
N ALA A 358 -10.59 6.78 -18.18
CA ALA A 358 -11.58 7.08 -19.21
C ALA A 358 -13.04 6.97 -18.70
N ALA A 359 -13.30 6.20 -17.65
CA ALA A 359 -14.59 6.12 -16.97
C ALA A 359 -14.77 7.25 -15.94
N ALA A 360 -13.82 7.39 -15.00
CA ALA A 360 -13.88 8.40 -13.94
C ALA A 360 -13.90 9.83 -14.50
N ALA A 361 -13.17 10.13 -15.58
CA ALA A 361 -13.14 11.47 -16.19
C ALA A 361 -14.46 11.87 -16.87
N ARG A 362 -15.38 10.93 -17.11
CA ARG A 362 -16.75 11.22 -17.59
C ARG A 362 -17.75 11.42 -16.45
N SER A 363 -17.58 10.65 -15.37
CA SER A 363 -18.52 10.64 -14.23
C SER A 363 -18.16 11.66 -13.14
N LEU A 364 -16.88 11.99 -13.01
CA LEU A 364 -16.31 12.83 -11.95
C LEU A 364 -16.78 12.41 -10.55
N PRO A 365 -16.45 11.19 -10.08
CA PRO A 365 -16.83 10.74 -8.74
C PRO A 365 -16.16 11.61 -7.66
N TRP A 366 -16.89 11.94 -6.60
CA TRP A 366 -16.35 12.73 -5.47
C TRP A 366 -15.03 12.17 -4.92
N ALA A 367 -14.87 10.84 -4.87
CA ALA A 367 -13.59 10.20 -4.61
C ALA A 367 -13.39 8.92 -5.44
N LEU A 368 -12.12 8.61 -5.73
CA LEU A 368 -11.67 7.34 -6.27
C LEU A 368 -10.64 6.73 -5.31
N LEU A 369 -11.12 5.80 -4.48
CA LEU A 369 -10.32 5.03 -3.54
C LEU A 369 -9.80 3.77 -4.23
N VAL A 370 -8.54 3.45 -3.99
CA VAL A 370 -7.86 2.33 -4.67
C VAL A 370 -7.20 1.42 -3.64
N GLU A 371 -7.29 0.12 -3.86
CA GLU A 371 -6.58 -0.89 -3.08
C GLU A 371 -5.05 -0.65 -3.15
N GLY A 372 -4.40 -0.48 -2.00
CA GLY A 372 -2.98 -0.13 -1.89
C GLY A 372 -2.00 -1.28 -2.11
N THR A 373 -2.35 -2.26 -2.95
CA THR A 373 -1.42 -3.26 -3.48
C THR A 373 -0.42 -2.63 -4.45
N ARG A 374 0.63 -3.36 -4.83
CA ARG A 374 1.61 -2.92 -5.83
C ARG A 374 0.94 -2.63 -7.17
N SER A 375 -0.06 -3.43 -7.57
CA SER A 375 -0.84 -3.21 -8.79
C SER A 375 -1.72 -1.96 -8.69
N GLY A 376 -2.52 -1.85 -7.62
CA GLY A 376 -3.40 -0.70 -7.41
C GLY A 376 -2.65 0.62 -7.27
N ARG A 377 -1.44 0.63 -6.70
CA ARG A 377 -0.55 1.80 -6.67
C ARG A 377 -0.11 2.26 -8.06
N VAL A 378 0.20 1.33 -8.97
CA VAL A 378 0.51 1.67 -10.37
C VAL A 378 -0.73 2.22 -11.05
N VAL A 379 -1.88 1.53 -10.93
CA VAL A 379 -3.15 1.96 -11.55
C VAL A 379 -3.55 3.36 -11.10
N ALA A 380 -3.56 3.62 -9.79
CA ALA A 380 -3.90 4.92 -9.24
C ALA A 380 -2.97 6.03 -9.72
N SER A 381 -1.66 5.77 -9.79
CA SER A 381 -0.66 6.78 -10.18
C SER A 381 -0.74 7.15 -11.66
N ILE A 382 -1.06 6.19 -12.54
CA ILE A 382 -1.34 6.44 -13.96
C ILE A 382 -2.62 7.30 -14.09
N VAL A 383 -3.70 6.93 -13.41
CA VAL A 383 -4.97 7.71 -13.44
C VAL A 383 -4.74 9.14 -12.92
N ALA A 384 -3.99 9.30 -11.83
CA ALA A 384 -3.68 10.61 -11.24
C ALA A 384 -2.88 11.51 -12.21
N ALA A 385 -1.81 10.98 -12.82
CA ALA A 385 -1.01 11.72 -13.80
C ALA A 385 -1.80 12.05 -15.07
N ARG A 386 -2.56 11.10 -15.60
CA ARG A 386 -3.35 11.25 -16.84
C ARG A 386 -4.52 12.23 -16.70
N CYS A 387 -5.13 12.32 -15.52
CA CYS A 387 -6.28 13.20 -15.26
C CYS A 387 -5.93 14.51 -14.53
N GLY A 388 -4.68 14.69 -14.07
CA GLY A 388 -4.26 15.86 -13.28
C GLY A 388 -4.84 15.89 -11.87
N TRP A 389 -4.97 14.73 -11.22
CA TRP A 389 -5.71 14.56 -9.97
C TRP A 389 -4.83 14.21 -8.76
N GLY A 390 -5.27 14.66 -7.59
CA GLY A 390 -4.53 14.57 -6.34
C GLY A 390 -4.64 13.21 -5.66
N LEU A 391 -3.53 12.48 -5.65
CA LEU A 391 -3.40 11.11 -5.13
C LEU A 391 -2.59 11.04 -3.83
N THR A 392 -3.28 10.73 -2.73
CA THR A 392 -2.61 10.33 -1.48
C THR A 392 -2.21 8.86 -1.55
N GLY A 393 -0.92 8.59 -1.76
CA GLY A 393 -0.40 7.23 -1.65
C GLY A 393 -0.38 6.72 -0.22
N ASP A 394 -0.67 5.43 0.01
CA ASP A 394 -0.55 4.74 1.31
C ASP A 394 -1.25 5.47 2.49
N ALA A 395 -2.55 5.71 2.32
CA ALA A 395 -3.42 6.18 3.40
C ALA A 395 -3.75 5.03 4.37
N VAL A 396 -3.89 5.38 5.67
CA VAL A 396 -4.18 4.46 6.78
C VAL A 396 -5.44 4.85 7.57
N GLY A 397 -6.31 5.65 6.96
CA GLY A 397 -7.57 6.16 7.50
C GLY A 397 -8.07 7.33 6.64
N LEU A 398 -9.38 7.54 6.62
CA LEU A 398 -10.04 8.60 5.85
C LEU A 398 -10.94 9.43 6.78
N GLU A 399 -11.04 10.73 6.53
CA GLU A 399 -11.96 11.67 7.18
C GLU A 399 -12.59 12.58 6.10
N VAL A 400 -13.66 13.31 6.44
CA VAL A 400 -14.20 14.39 5.59
C VAL A 400 -14.01 15.72 6.31
N SER A 401 -13.44 16.71 5.61
CA SER A 401 -13.22 18.06 6.15
C SER A 401 -14.54 18.86 6.23
N PRO A 402 -14.59 19.98 6.98
CA PRO A 402 -15.82 20.78 7.12
C PRO A 402 -16.32 21.38 5.79
N ASP A 403 -15.44 21.54 4.79
CA ASP A 403 -15.73 21.99 3.43
C ASP A 403 -16.07 20.83 2.45
N GLY A 404 -16.23 19.60 2.95
CA GLY A 404 -16.68 18.46 2.16
C GLY A 404 -15.62 17.85 1.24
N ARG A 405 -14.34 17.95 1.62
CA ARG A 405 -13.20 17.35 0.93
C ARG A 405 -12.70 16.09 1.65
N LEU A 406 -12.09 15.19 0.89
CA LEU A 406 -11.49 13.97 1.41
C LEU A 406 -10.16 14.31 2.12
N VAL A 407 -10.09 13.94 3.39
CA VAL A 407 -8.86 13.94 4.20
C VAL A 407 -8.31 12.51 4.17
N ALA A 408 -7.11 12.32 3.66
CA ALA A 408 -6.44 11.03 3.66
C ALA A 408 -5.27 11.03 4.65
N TRP A 409 -5.35 10.22 5.70
CA TRP A 409 -4.32 10.16 6.74
C TRP A 409 -3.15 9.29 6.32
N LYS A 410 -1.98 9.91 6.20
CA LYS A 410 -0.73 9.23 5.84
C LYS A 410 0.17 9.02 7.07
N PRO A 411 0.77 7.82 7.26
CA PRO A 411 1.74 7.62 8.32
C PRO A 411 3.06 8.29 7.94
N ALA A 412 3.65 9.04 8.87
CA ALA A 412 4.94 9.69 8.69
C ALA A 412 5.92 9.30 9.81
N PHE A 413 7.22 9.32 9.50
CA PHE A 413 8.28 9.03 10.47
C PHE A 413 8.08 7.67 11.16
N GLY A 414 7.87 6.65 10.32
CA GLY A 414 7.54 5.28 10.73
C GLY A 414 6.16 5.11 11.38
N GLY A 415 5.30 6.13 11.36
CA GLY A 415 3.95 6.07 11.91
C GLY A 415 3.80 6.58 13.34
N ARG A 416 4.84 7.15 13.98
CA ARG A 416 4.64 7.90 15.24
C ARG A 416 3.82 9.18 15.04
N LEU A 417 3.84 9.70 13.81
CA LEU A 417 3.08 10.87 13.38
C LEU A 417 2.09 10.45 12.28
N GLN A 418 0.91 11.03 12.29
CA GLN A 418 -0.05 11.01 11.19
C GLN A 418 -0.08 12.39 10.55
N VAL A 419 -0.18 12.43 9.23
CA VAL A 419 -0.22 13.65 8.44
C VAL A 419 -1.48 13.61 7.57
N PRO A 420 -2.42 14.55 7.72
CA PRO A 420 -3.60 14.63 6.88
C PRO A 420 -3.20 15.24 5.53
N ILE A 421 -3.54 14.54 4.45
CA ILE A 421 -3.35 15.01 3.08
C ILE A 421 -4.72 15.39 2.52
N LEU A 422 -4.81 16.62 2.02
CA LEU A 422 -6.05 17.24 1.52
C LEU A 422 -5.99 17.29 -0.01
N SER A 423 -7.02 16.77 -0.69
CA SER A 423 -7.10 16.82 -2.15
C SER A 423 -7.80 18.09 -2.63
N ARG A 424 -7.16 18.80 -3.57
CA ARG A 424 -7.67 20.03 -4.19
C ARG A 424 -8.42 19.76 -5.51
N SER A 425 -8.31 18.55 -6.05
CA SER A 425 -8.86 18.14 -7.36
C SER A 425 -10.39 17.93 -7.39
N PRO A 426 -11.01 17.88 -8.59
CA PRO A 426 -12.43 17.51 -8.76
C PRO A 426 -12.74 16.05 -8.42
N VAL A 427 -11.77 15.13 -8.61
CA VAL A 427 -11.84 13.75 -8.14
C VAL A 427 -10.71 13.55 -7.15
N GLN A 428 -11.04 13.04 -5.98
CA GLN A 428 -10.13 12.97 -4.84
C GLN A 428 -9.61 11.54 -4.69
N MET A 429 -8.30 11.32 -4.81
CA MET A 429 -7.73 9.99 -4.92
C MET A 429 -6.91 9.58 -3.70
N ALA A 430 -7.03 8.33 -3.30
CA ALA A 430 -6.16 7.72 -2.28
C ALA A 430 -5.91 6.24 -2.59
N THR A 431 -4.67 5.76 -2.40
CA THR A 431 -4.43 4.32 -2.26
C THR A 431 -4.43 3.95 -0.78
N ILE A 432 -5.30 3.02 -0.40
CA ILE A 432 -5.50 2.63 1.00
C ILE A 432 -4.66 1.39 1.30
N ARG A 433 -3.83 1.43 2.34
CA ARG A 433 -3.03 0.26 2.72
C ARG A 433 -3.95 -0.91 3.11
N PRO A 434 -3.85 -2.11 2.50
CA PRO A 434 -4.69 -3.25 2.88
C PRO A 434 -4.55 -3.62 4.36
N GLY A 435 -5.64 -3.96 5.03
CA GLY A 435 -5.67 -4.41 6.42
C GLY A 435 -5.60 -3.28 7.47
N VAL A 436 -5.82 -2.01 7.10
CA VAL A 436 -5.77 -0.86 8.04
C VAL A 436 -7.12 -0.25 8.40
N LEU A 437 -8.14 -0.50 7.59
CA LEU A 437 -9.50 -0.02 7.84
C LEU A 437 -10.28 -1.05 8.67
N ALA A 438 -11.32 -0.59 9.36
CA ALA A 438 -12.21 -1.49 10.07
C ALA A 438 -13.10 -2.27 9.07
N LEU A 439 -13.26 -3.57 9.30
CA LEU A 439 -14.35 -4.34 8.67
C LEU A 439 -15.68 -3.86 9.25
N ARG A 440 -16.37 -2.99 8.51
CA ARG A 440 -17.69 -2.46 8.85
C ARG A 440 -18.76 -3.58 8.87
N PRO A 441 -19.88 -3.41 9.61
CA PRO A 441 -20.97 -4.39 9.60
C PRO A 441 -21.52 -4.65 8.20
N SER A 442 -21.86 -5.91 7.91
CA SER A 442 -22.48 -6.32 6.66
C SER A 442 -23.90 -5.76 6.54
N ARG A 443 -24.32 -5.36 5.33
CA ARG A 443 -25.71 -5.03 4.99
C ARG A 443 -26.46 -6.32 4.57
N PRO A 444 -27.17 -7.04 5.47
CA PRO A 444 -27.63 -8.42 5.19
C PRO A 444 -28.67 -8.52 4.07
N ASP A 445 -29.52 -7.50 3.90
CA ASP A 445 -30.59 -7.46 2.89
C ASP A 445 -30.16 -6.79 1.57
N ALA A 446 -28.88 -6.39 1.43
CA ALA A 446 -28.40 -5.71 0.23
C ALA A 446 -28.14 -6.69 -0.93
N ILE A 447 -28.76 -6.40 -2.08
CA ILE A 447 -28.63 -7.19 -3.31
C ILE A 447 -27.34 -6.78 -4.04
N ASP A 448 -26.58 -7.76 -4.53
CA ASP A 448 -25.38 -7.49 -5.33
C ASP A 448 -25.72 -6.71 -6.63
N PRO A 449 -25.04 -5.59 -6.92
CA PRO A 449 -25.31 -4.79 -8.10
C PRO A 449 -24.92 -5.51 -9.41
N THR A 450 -25.74 -5.34 -10.45
CA THR A 450 -25.47 -5.89 -11.79
C THR A 450 -24.25 -5.21 -12.41
N ALA A 451 -23.33 -6.00 -12.96
CA ALA A 451 -22.10 -5.51 -13.58
C ALA A 451 -22.33 -4.72 -14.89
N GLU A 452 -21.83 -3.49 -14.93
CA GLU A 452 -21.67 -2.68 -16.15
C GLU A 452 -20.26 -2.89 -16.73
N MET A 453 -20.15 -3.27 -18.00
CA MET A 453 -18.85 -3.57 -18.63
C MET A 453 -18.14 -2.30 -19.11
N LEU A 454 -16.90 -2.09 -18.65
CA LEU A 454 -16.00 -1.04 -19.13
C LEU A 454 -15.00 -1.62 -20.14
N PRO A 455 -14.94 -1.13 -21.39
CA PRO A 455 -13.93 -1.58 -22.34
C PRO A 455 -12.55 -0.98 -22.00
N ALA A 456 -11.48 -1.77 -22.17
CA ALA A 456 -10.12 -1.25 -22.17
C ALA A 456 -9.84 -0.49 -23.50
N PRO A 457 -9.51 0.83 -23.46
CA PRO A 457 -9.32 1.62 -24.68
C PRO A 457 -7.90 1.48 -25.28
N GLU A 458 -6.94 1.09 -24.45
CA GLU A 458 -5.52 0.90 -24.79
C GLU A 458 -5.15 -0.59 -24.72
N ARG A 459 -3.93 -0.92 -25.18
CA ARG A 459 -3.36 -2.27 -25.12
C ARG A 459 -2.09 -2.25 -24.28
N ALA A 460 -1.89 -3.31 -23.51
CA ALA A 460 -0.71 -3.50 -22.69
C ALA A 460 0.59 -3.34 -23.50
N ARG A 461 1.44 -2.41 -23.07
CA ARG A 461 2.81 -2.25 -23.58
C ARG A 461 3.81 -3.23 -22.94
N ILE A 462 3.37 -3.93 -21.89
CA ILE A 462 4.13 -4.93 -21.16
C ILE A 462 3.32 -6.23 -21.17
N ARG A 463 3.97 -7.35 -21.48
CA ARG A 463 3.33 -8.66 -21.58
C ARG A 463 3.81 -9.60 -20.48
N THR A 464 2.89 -10.03 -19.62
CA THR A 464 3.13 -11.13 -18.68
C THR A 464 3.40 -12.43 -19.44
N VAL A 465 4.48 -13.13 -19.08
CA VAL A 465 4.91 -14.40 -19.69
C VAL A 465 4.84 -15.58 -18.71
N ALA A 466 4.91 -15.32 -17.40
CA ALA A 466 4.66 -16.31 -16.36
C ALA A 466 4.08 -15.64 -15.10
N VAL A 467 3.32 -16.41 -14.33
CA VAL A 467 2.82 -16.04 -13.00
C VAL A 467 3.19 -17.17 -12.04
N GLU A 468 3.90 -16.81 -10.98
CA GLU A 468 4.18 -17.64 -9.81
C GLU A 468 3.40 -17.03 -8.64
N ARG A 469 2.68 -17.84 -7.88
CA ARG A 469 2.01 -17.43 -6.63
C ARG A 469 2.58 -18.24 -5.49
N ASP A 470 2.62 -17.65 -4.30
CA ASP A 470 2.80 -18.42 -3.07
C ASP A 470 1.53 -19.27 -2.85
N ASP A 471 1.67 -20.54 -2.44
CA ASP A 471 0.54 -21.48 -2.25
C ASP A 471 -0.32 -21.16 -0.98
N ASP A 472 0.03 -20.10 -0.25
CA ASP A 472 -0.74 -19.55 0.88
C ASP A 472 -1.91 -18.66 0.40
N ASP A 473 -3.00 -18.62 1.16
CA ASP A 473 -3.94 -17.50 1.08
C ASP A 473 -3.30 -16.24 1.68
N THR A 474 -2.64 -15.44 0.85
CA THR A 474 -1.95 -14.20 1.25
C THR A 474 -2.90 -13.13 1.81
N GLY A 475 -4.20 -13.27 1.57
CA GLY A 475 -5.23 -12.44 2.18
C GLY A 475 -5.75 -12.97 3.52
N GLU A 476 -5.42 -14.20 3.94
CA GLU A 476 -5.85 -14.79 5.22
C GLU A 476 -5.50 -13.87 6.38
N LEU A 477 -4.23 -13.44 6.45
CA LEU A 477 -3.72 -12.58 7.51
C LEU A 477 -4.27 -11.15 7.44
N ARG A 478 -4.52 -10.62 6.24
CA ARG A 478 -5.11 -9.27 6.04
C ARG A 478 -6.55 -9.22 6.58
N ARG A 479 -7.37 -10.21 6.21
CA ARG A 479 -8.81 -10.29 6.51
C ARG A 479 -9.12 -10.94 7.88
N ALA A 480 -8.09 -11.31 8.65
CA ALA A 480 -8.25 -12.07 9.88
C ALA A 480 -8.97 -11.29 10.99
N ARG A 481 -10.13 -11.77 11.43
CA ARG A 481 -10.81 -11.24 12.64
C ARG A 481 -9.98 -11.45 13.91
N ILE A 482 -9.21 -12.53 13.99
CA ILE A 482 -8.29 -12.84 15.11
C ILE A 482 -6.96 -13.35 14.56
N VAL A 483 -5.83 -12.89 15.13
CA VAL A 483 -4.46 -13.26 14.72
C VAL A 483 -3.64 -13.74 15.92
N VAL A 484 -2.87 -14.80 15.76
CA VAL A 484 -1.80 -15.19 16.68
C VAL A 484 -0.46 -14.87 16.03
N ALA A 485 0.32 -13.96 16.63
CA ALA A 485 1.54 -13.40 16.04
C ALA A 485 2.81 -13.88 16.75
N VAL A 486 3.63 -14.70 16.07
CA VAL A 486 4.86 -15.28 16.65
C VAL A 486 6.10 -14.41 16.46
N GLY A 487 6.81 -14.20 17.56
CA GLY A 487 8.17 -13.65 17.59
C GLY A 487 9.24 -14.75 17.53
N VAL A 488 10.49 -14.35 17.35
CA VAL A 488 11.66 -15.25 17.28
C VAL A 488 11.95 -16.02 18.60
N GLY A 489 11.20 -15.76 19.67
CA GLY A 489 11.21 -16.57 20.89
C GLY A 489 10.37 -17.84 20.82
N VAL A 490 9.65 -18.08 19.71
CA VAL A 490 8.94 -19.33 19.41
C VAL A 490 9.64 -20.01 18.23
N GLU A 491 10.34 -21.11 18.50
CA GLU A 491 10.98 -21.93 17.46
C GLU A 491 9.95 -22.86 16.79
N PRO A 492 10.23 -23.42 15.59
CA PRO A 492 9.25 -24.17 14.80
C PRO A 492 8.73 -25.47 15.45
N ASP A 493 9.46 -26.03 16.42
CA ASP A 493 9.00 -27.17 17.23
C ASP A 493 7.83 -26.80 18.16
N GLY A 494 7.70 -25.51 18.50
CA GLY A 494 6.60 -24.95 19.27
C GLY A 494 5.31 -24.71 18.48
N TYR A 495 5.35 -24.74 17.15
CA TYR A 495 4.21 -24.33 16.32
C TYR A 495 2.94 -25.18 16.51
N PRO A 496 2.99 -26.51 16.78
CA PRO A 496 1.79 -27.27 17.14
C PRO A 496 1.03 -26.71 18.36
N VAL A 497 1.74 -26.15 19.35
CA VAL A 497 1.13 -25.51 20.54
C VAL A 497 0.52 -24.14 20.20
N ILE A 498 1.08 -23.45 19.21
CA ILE A 498 0.49 -22.22 18.64
C ILE A 498 -0.77 -22.56 17.84
N ASP A 499 -0.78 -23.66 17.09
CA ASP A 499 -1.93 -24.11 16.31
C ASP A 499 -3.10 -24.57 17.21
N GLU A 500 -2.83 -25.21 18.35
CA GLU A 500 -3.83 -25.46 19.38
C GLU A 500 -4.48 -24.17 19.93
N LEU A 501 -3.68 -23.12 20.16
CA LEU A 501 -4.20 -21.79 20.56
C LEU A 501 -5.03 -21.15 19.44
N ARG A 502 -4.59 -21.25 18.18
CA ARG A 502 -5.31 -20.74 17.01
C ARG A 502 -6.69 -21.40 16.88
N ALA A 503 -6.77 -22.72 17.04
CA ALA A 503 -8.03 -23.46 17.01
C ALA A 503 -8.99 -23.04 18.16
N ALA A 504 -8.46 -22.86 19.37
CA ALA A 504 -9.22 -22.36 20.54
C ALA A 504 -9.72 -20.90 20.37
N LEU A 505 -9.12 -20.15 19.45
CA LEU A 505 -9.50 -18.81 19.03
C LEU A 505 -10.27 -18.78 17.69
N GLY A 506 -10.94 -19.88 17.32
CA GLY A 506 -11.81 -19.93 16.13
C GLY A 506 -11.05 -20.06 14.80
N ASP A 507 -9.95 -20.81 14.79
CA ASP A 507 -9.02 -20.98 13.66
C ASP A 507 -8.30 -19.68 13.26
N ALA A 508 -7.89 -18.89 14.26
CA ALA A 508 -7.20 -17.61 14.09
C ALA A 508 -5.98 -17.70 13.14
N ALA A 509 -5.74 -16.63 12.37
CA ALA A 509 -4.66 -16.61 11.38
C ALA A 509 -3.26 -16.56 12.05
N LEU A 510 -2.28 -17.22 11.43
CA LEU A 510 -0.88 -17.11 11.86
C LEU A 510 -0.23 -15.86 11.27
N GLY A 511 0.33 -15.02 12.14
CA GLY A 511 1.22 -13.91 11.80
C GLY A 511 2.61 -14.10 12.38
N ALA A 512 3.61 -13.40 11.85
CA ALA A 512 5.02 -13.56 12.23
C ALA A 512 5.81 -12.24 12.20
N THR A 513 6.80 -12.09 13.08
CA THR A 513 7.79 -11.01 12.99
C THR A 513 8.76 -11.23 11.82
N ARG A 514 9.30 -10.15 11.22
CA ARG A 514 10.28 -10.25 10.13
C ARG A 514 11.49 -11.16 10.39
N ARG A 515 11.91 -11.33 11.66
CA ARG A 515 13.02 -12.26 11.96
C ARG A 515 12.67 -13.71 11.65
N VAL A 516 11.46 -14.14 12.00
CA VAL A 516 10.94 -15.50 11.77
C VAL A 516 10.83 -15.79 10.27
N THR A 517 10.39 -14.81 9.48
CA THR A 517 10.24 -14.94 8.02
C THR A 517 11.56 -14.81 7.25
N ASP A 518 12.50 -13.96 7.67
CA ASP A 518 13.86 -13.92 7.13
C ASP A 518 14.69 -15.18 7.51
N GLN A 519 14.28 -15.93 8.53
CA GLN A 519 14.79 -17.27 8.86
C GLN A 519 14.12 -18.40 8.05
N GLY A 520 13.07 -18.12 7.29
CA GLY A 520 12.30 -19.11 6.53
C GLY A 520 11.44 -20.05 7.38
N TRP A 521 11.20 -19.73 8.66
CA TRP A 521 10.37 -20.54 9.55
C TRP A 521 8.87 -20.42 9.26
N VAL A 522 8.45 -19.25 8.78
CA VAL A 522 7.08 -18.94 8.35
C VAL A 522 7.16 -18.18 7.01
N PRO A 523 6.24 -18.41 6.04
CA PRO A 523 6.21 -17.69 4.78
C PRO A 523 6.08 -16.16 4.90
N ARG A 524 6.51 -15.43 3.86
CA ARG A 524 6.49 -13.95 3.82
C ARG A 524 5.06 -13.37 3.85
N SER A 525 4.08 -14.09 3.30
CA SER A 525 2.64 -13.86 3.41
C SER A 525 2.14 -13.64 4.85
N ARG A 526 2.87 -14.13 5.85
CA ARG A 526 2.52 -14.01 7.27
C ARG A 526 3.26 -12.88 7.99
N GLN A 527 4.13 -12.14 7.32
CA GLN A 527 4.99 -11.14 7.95
C GLN A 527 4.20 -9.89 8.34
N ILE A 528 4.19 -9.53 9.62
CA ILE A 528 3.56 -8.30 10.11
C ILE A 528 4.63 -7.23 10.40
N GLY A 529 4.41 -6.00 9.91
CA GLY A 529 5.24 -4.84 10.21
C GLY A 529 5.46 -3.89 9.03
N VAL A 530 6.36 -2.92 9.19
CA VAL A 530 6.67 -1.84 8.22
C VAL A 530 7.05 -2.35 6.83
N THR A 531 7.67 -3.53 6.73
CA THR A 531 8.04 -4.16 5.45
C THR A 531 7.24 -5.43 5.15
N GLY A 532 6.09 -5.61 5.80
CA GLY A 532 5.15 -6.71 5.61
C GLY A 532 3.72 -6.18 5.58
N HIS A 533 2.78 -6.94 6.12
CA HIS A 533 1.39 -6.54 6.23
C HIS A 533 1.15 -5.65 7.46
N ALA A 534 0.21 -4.71 7.31
CA ALA A 534 -0.54 -4.16 8.43
C ALA A 534 -1.81 -5.00 8.59
N VAL A 535 -2.29 -5.14 9.82
CA VAL A 535 -3.49 -5.90 10.15
C VAL A 535 -4.30 -5.14 11.21
N SER A 536 -5.63 -5.18 11.08
CA SER A 536 -6.59 -4.57 12.02
C SER A 536 -7.52 -5.63 12.64
N PRO A 537 -6.98 -6.74 13.17
CA PRO A 537 -7.80 -7.80 13.75
C PRO A 537 -8.46 -7.29 15.02
N ARG A 538 -9.65 -7.80 15.28
CA ARG A 538 -10.42 -7.47 16.48
C ARG A 538 -9.74 -8.00 17.76
N LEU A 539 -8.97 -9.08 17.65
CA LEU A 539 -8.00 -9.53 18.67
C LEU A 539 -6.68 -9.96 18.03
N LEU A 540 -5.53 -9.52 18.56
CA LEU A 540 -4.23 -10.12 18.24
C LEU A 540 -3.46 -10.53 19.50
N VAL A 541 -2.96 -11.77 19.50
CA VAL A 541 -2.17 -12.36 20.59
C VAL A 541 -0.72 -12.52 20.14
N ALA A 542 0.16 -11.68 20.67
CA ALA A 542 1.59 -11.68 20.36
C ALA A 542 2.37 -12.62 21.30
N VAL A 543 3.00 -13.67 20.77
CA VAL A 543 3.72 -14.68 21.55
C VAL A 543 5.23 -14.61 21.26
N GLY A 544 6.05 -14.38 22.29
CA GLY A 544 7.52 -14.30 22.14
C GLY A 544 8.02 -13.08 21.34
N SER A 545 7.16 -12.07 21.15
CA SER A 545 7.50 -10.81 20.46
C SER A 545 8.05 -9.77 21.41
N SER A 546 9.07 -9.03 20.97
CA SER A 546 9.82 -8.07 21.81
C SER A 546 9.28 -6.64 21.82
N GLY A 547 8.34 -6.27 20.93
CA GLY A 547 7.72 -4.94 20.88
C GLY A 547 8.33 -3.94 19.91
N ARG A 548 9.44 -4.32 19.25
CA ARG A 548 10.17 -3.43 18.34
C ARG A 548 9.26 -2.76 17.31
N PHE A 549 9.39 -1.43 17.25
CA PHE A 549 8.68 -0.49 16.37
C PHE A 549 8.36 -1.02 14.96
N ASN A 550 9.35 -1.58 14.26
CA ASN A 550 9.19 -2.09 12.89
C ASN A 550 8.14 -3.22 12.75
N HIS A 551 7.76 -3.88 13.84
CA HIS A 551 6.66 -4.85 13.90
C HIS A 551 5.38 -4.23 14.47
N THR A 552 5.49 -3.46 15.57
CA THR A 552 4.31 -2.92 16.28
C THR A 552 3.51 -1.90 15.46
N VAL A 553 4.14 -1.22 14.49
CA VAL A 553 3.43 -0.40 13.47
C VAL A 553 2.42 -1.22 12.65
N GLY A 554 2.67 -2.52 12.43
CA GLY A 554 1.79 -3.40 11.66
C GLY A 554 0.58 -3.96 12.45
N ILE A 555 0.58 -3.86 13.79
CA ILE A 555 -0.54 -4.32 14.66
C ILE A 555 -1.29 -3.16 15.32
N ARG A 556 -0.90 -1.91 15.06
CA ARG A 556 -1.40 -0.73 15.79
C ARG A 556 -2.93 -0.58 15.74
N ASN A 557 -3.56 -0.98 14.63
CA ASN A 557 -4.99 -0.84 14.40
C ASN A 557 -5.80 -2.05 14.89
N ALA A 558 -5.16 -3.05 15.50
CA ALA A 558 -5.89 -4.16 16.12
C ALA A 558 -6.76 -3.65 17.29
N GLY A 559 -7.99 -4.15 17.41
CA GLY A 559 -8.94 -3.71 18.45
C GLY A 559 -8.37 -3.97 19.85
N VAL A 560 -8.25 -5.25 20.22
CA VAL A 560 -7.62 -5.70 21.45
C VAL A 560 -6.26 -6.30 21.18
N LEU A 561 -5.23 -5.83 21.88
CA LEU A 561 -3.88 -6.41 21.84
C LEU A 561 -3.56 -7.18 23.13
N MET A 562 -3.07 -8.40 22.99
CA MET A 562 -2.52 -9.23 24.07
C MET A 562 -1.05 -9.60 23.79
N ALA A 563 -0.21 -9.68 24.82
CA ALA A 563 1.15 -10.22 24.71
C ALA A 563 1.46 -11.29 25.77
N VAL A 564 2.25 -12.30 25.36
CA VAL A 564 2.89 -13.30 26.22
C VAL A 564 4.41 -13.21 26.01
N ASN A 565 5.15 -12.85 27.06
CA ASN A 565 6.61 -12.76 27.04
C ASN A 565 7.19 -13.05 28.44
N SER A 566 8.31 -13.77 28.54
CA SER A 566 8.96 -14.07 29.82
C SER A 566 9.82 -12.93 30.38
N ASN A 567 10.28 -11.99 29.55
CA ASN A 567 10.94 -10.78 30.02
C ASN A 567 9.88 -9.73 30.46
N PRO A 568 9.75 -9.39 31.76
CA PRO A 568 8.74 -8.43 32.24
C PRO A 568 8.90 -7.02 31.64
N ASP A 569 10.14 -6.67 31.29
CA ASP A 569 10.59 -5.35 30.80
C ASP A 569 10.64 -5.28 29.26
N ALA A 570 9.95 -6.18 28.56
CA ALA A 570 9.88 -6.15 27.10
C ALA A 570 9.00 -5.00 26.58
N GLU A 571 9.50 -4.22 25.60
CA GLU A 571 8.81 -3.07 24.98
C GLU A 571 7.38 -3.40 24.50
N ILE A 572 7.08 -4.67 24.22
CA ILE A 572 5.75 -5.12 23.78
C ILE A 572 4.65 -4.77 24.78
N PHE A 573 4.97 -4.76 26.08
CA PHE A 573 3.96 -4.55 27.11
C PHE A 573 3.45 -3.11 27.20
N ASP A 574 4.24 -2.13 26.73
CA ASP A 574 3.81 -0.74 26.59
C ASP A 574 2.99 -0.53 25.30
N GLN A 575 2.84 -1.58 24.47
CA GLN A 575 2.20 -1.55 23.15
C GLN A 575 0.98 -2.48 23.05
N VAL A 576 0.52 -3.07 24.16
CA VAL A 576 -0.66 -3.95 24.23
C VAL A 576 -1.60 -3.58 25.37
N ASP A 577 -2.83 -4.10 25.31
CA ASP A 577 -3.86 -3.83 26.34
C ASP A 577 -3.81 -4.83 27.48
N VAL A 578 -3.43 -6.09 27.20
CA VAL A 578 -3.28 -7.17 28.20
C VAL A 578 -1.92 -7.86 28.06
N GLY A 579 -1.13 -7.86 29.13
CA GLY A 579 0.16 -8.54 29.18
C GLY A 579 0.19 -9.68 30.20
N LEU A 580 0.55 -10.89 29.76
CA LEU A 580 0.97 -12.01 30.61
C LEU A 580 2.49 -12.13 30.61
N ILE A 581 3.07 -12.19 31.81
CA ILE A 581 4.51 -12.38 32.02
C ILE A 581 4.76 -13.86 32.34
N GLY A 582 5.58 -14.54 31.54
CA GLY A 582 5.96 -15.94 31.78
C GLY A 582 6.37 -16.69 30.51
N GLU A 583 6.89 -17.90 30.69
CA GLU A 583 7.32 -18.75 29.57
C GLU A 583 6.12 -19.23 28.74
N TRP A 584 6.18 -19.02 27.43
CA TRP A 584 5.05 -19.30 26.54
C TRP A 584 4.70 -20.80 26.50
N GLN A 585 5.67 -21.69 26.70
CA GLN A 585 5.49 -23.14 26.79
C GLN A 585 4.58 -23.56 27.96
N THR A 586 4.42 -22.70 28.97
CA THR A 586 3.50 -22.92 30.10
C THR A 586 2.23 -22.07 29.96
N ILE A 587 2.38 -20.80 29.55
CA ILE A 587 1.26 -19.86 29.44
C ILE A 587 0.31 -20.22 28.28
N VAL A 588 0.82 -20.61 27.11
CA VAL A 588 -0.01 -20.89 25.93
C VAL A 588 -0.90 -22.12 26.12
N PRO A 589 -0.40 -23.31 26.54
CA PRO A 589 -1.28 -24.46 26.80
C PRO A 589 -2.34 -24.20 27.87
N ALA A 590 -1.99 -23.43 28.92
CA ALA A 590 -2.95 -23.04 29.96
C ALA A 590 -4.02 -22.08 29.42
N LEU A 591 -3.64 -21.13 28.55
CA LEU A 591 -4.56 -20.21 27.87
C LEU A 591 -5.50 -20.97 26.94
N THR A 592 -4.98 -21.85 26.09
CA THR A 592 -5.76 -22.75 25.24
C THR A 592 -6.78 -23.56 26.06
N ALA A 593 -6.37 -24.13 27.20
CA ALA A 593 -7.27 -24.88 28.08
C ALA A 593 -8.39 -24.03 28.69
N GLU A 594 -8.11 -22.79 29.12
CA GLU A 594 -9.13 -21.88 29.68
C GLU A 594 -10.08 -21.35 28.60
N LEU A 595 -9.59 -21.03 27.41
CA LEU A 595 -10.40 -20.61 26.25
C LEU A 595 -11.36 -21.73 25.81
N ASN A 596 -10.87 -22.96 25.70
CA ASN A 596 -11.68 -24.14 25.39
C ASN A 596 -12.72 -24.42 26.48
N LYS A 597 -12.34 -24.31 27.77
CA LYS A 597 -13.26 -24.42 28.92
C LYS A 597 -14.39 -23.39 28.91
N ARG A 598 -14.18 -22.21 28.30
CA ARG A 598 -15.20 -21.15 28.12
C ARG A 598 -15.94 -21.23 26.77
N GLY A 599 -15.65 -22.22 25.92
CA GLY A 599 -16.29 -22.37 24.60
C GLY A 599 -15.99 -21.21 23.63
N VAL A 600 -14.82 -20.57 23.77
CA VAL A 600 -14.49 -19.33 23.04
C VAL A 600 -14.59 -19.51 21.52
N ALA A 601 -14.00 -20.60 20.98
CA ALA A 601 -14.03 -20.90 19.55
C ALA A 601 -15.47 -21.00 18.98
N ASP A 602 -16.39 -21.64 19.69
CA ASP A 602 -17.77 -21.80 19.24
C ASP A 602 -18.51 -20.45 19.20
N ARG A 603 -18.25 -19.57 20.19
CA ARG A 603 -18.82 -18.22 20.20
C ARG A 603 -18.34 -17.40 19.01
N ILE A 604 -17.03 -17.38 18.74
CA ILE A 604 -16.43 -16.68 17.59
C ILE A 604 -17.06 -17.16 16.28
N ARG A 605 -17.03 -18.48 16.03
CA ARG A 605 -17.62 -19.11 14.84
C ARG A 605 -19.12 -18.84 14.68
N SER A 606 -19.85 -18.61 15.78
CA SER A 606 -21.28 -18.25 15.75
C SER A 606 -21.56 -16.76 15.46
N SER A 607 -20.55 -15.89 15.64
CA SER A 607 -20.60 -14.48 15.26
C SER A 607 -19.98 -14.19 13.88
N ASP A 608 -19.39 -15.18 13.23
CA ASP A 608 -18.94 -15.05 11.85
C ASP A 608 -20.13 -15.19 10.87
N PRO A 609 -20.27 -14.29 9.87
CA PRO A 609 -21.25 -14.50 8.81
C PRO A 609 -20.94 -15.80 8.06
N PRO A 610 -21.95 -16.55 7.60
CA PRO A 610 -21.73 -17.87 6.99
C PRO A 610 -20.80 -17.73 5.78
N ALA A 611 -19.62 -18.36 5.86
CA ALA A 611 -18.57 -18.24 4.86
C ALA A 611 -19.12 -18.54 3.45
N GLY A 612 -18.91 -17.60 2.53
CA GLY A 612 -19.41 -17.66 1.15
C GLY A 612 -19.06 -18.99 0.51
N GLY A 613 -20.06 -19.85 0.34
CA GLY A 613 -19.86 -21.29 0.22
C GLY A 613 -19.05 -21.66 -1.02
N THR A 614 -17.79 -22.07 -0.83
CA THR A 614 -16.97 -22.66 -1.89
C THR A 614 -17.62 -23.97 -2.34
N ALA A 615 -18.28 -23.91 -3.49
CA ALA A 615 -18.95 -25.07 -4.08
C ALA A 615 -17.92 -26.16 -4.38
N THR A 616 -17.86 -27.18 -3.52
CA THR A 616 -16.90 -28.29 -3.60
C THR A 616 -17.18 -29.17 -4.82
N THR A 617 -16.64 -28.75 -5.96
CA THR A 617 -16.72 -29.47 -7.22
C THR A 617 -16.04 -30.83 -7.06
N ARG A 618 -16.83 -31.90 -7.13
CA ARG A 618 -16.32 -33.27 -6.99
C ARG A 618 -15.29 -33.56 -8.07
N ARG A 619 -14.14 -34.10 -7.66
CA ARG A 619 -13.04 -34.54 -8.53
C ARG A 619 -13.53 -35.27 -9.79
N GLY A 620 -13.03 -34.87 -10.96
CA GLY A 620 -12.80 -35.83 -12.05
C GLY A 620 -13.12 -35.41 -13.48
N MET A 621 -12.29 -34.55 -14.08
CA MET A 621 -12.02 -34.58 -15.53
C MET A 621 -10.60 -34.06 -15.80
N ARG A 622 -9.98 -34.49 -16.92
CA ARG A 622 -8.58 -34.16 -17.26
C ARG A 622 -8.51 -33.06 -18.33
N VAL A 623 -7.42 -32.30 -18.32
CA VAL A 623 -7.14 -31.27 -19.33
C VAL A 623 -6.60 -31.93 -20.60
N SER A 624 -7.49 -32.49 -21.41
CA SER A 624 -7.15 -33.10 -22.72
C SER A 624 -8.14 -32.79 -23.85
N ASP A 625 -9.41 -32.55 -23.54
CA ASP A 625 -10.49 -32.75 -24.53
C ASP A 625 -10.93 -31.46 -25.26
N LEU A 626 -10.39 -30.31 -24.88
CA LEU A 626 -10.72 -28.99 -25.45
C LEU A 626 -9.88 -28.62 -26.69
N ARG A 627 -9.91 -29.43 -27.76
CA ARG A 627 -9.37 -29.06 -29.10
C ARG A 627 -9.84 -29.96 -30.27
N ALA A 628 -11.07 -29.74 -30.78
CA ALA A 628 -11.49 -30.25 -32.09
C ALA A 628 -12.53 -29.35 -32.80
N SER A 629 -12.43 -29.25 -34.13
CA SER A 629 -13.36 -28.66 -35.14
C SER A 629 -14.64 -27.95 -34.64
N ARG A 630 -14.84 -26.63 -34.82
CA ARG A 630 -15.07 -25.87 -36.08
C ARG A 630 -16.19 -26.41 -37.01
N ALA A 631 -17.35 -25.74 -36.91
CA ALA A 631 -18.21 -25.21 -38.00
C ALA A 631 -18.73 -26.09 -39.16
N LYS A 632 -20.05 -26.00 -39.41
CA LYS A 632 -20.68 -25.98 -40.74
C LYS A 632 -22.01 -25.18 -40.70
N PRO A 633 -22.52 -24.66 -41.84
CA PRO A 633 -23.48 -23.54 -41.85
C PRO A 633 -24.96 -23.93 -41.94
N VAL A 634 -25.83 -22.99 -41.55
CA VAL A 634 -27.29 -23.05 -41.78
C VAL A 634 -27.59 -22.85 -43.27
N ARG A 635 -28.52 -23.64 -43.82
CA ARG A 635 -29.22 -23.37 -45.09
C ARG A 635 -30.71 -23.27 -44.84
N ALA A 636 -31.36 -22.32 -45.50
CA ALA A 636 -32.81 -22.16 -45.48
C ALA A 636 -33.49 -22.96 -46.60
N SER A 637 -34.67 -23.50 -46.31
CA SER A 637 -35.64 -23.96 -47.29
C SER A 637 -37.03 -23.90 -46.66
N GLY A 638 -37.94 -23.12 -47.24
CA GLY A 638 -39.34 -23.08 -46.81
C GLY A 638 -40.21 -24.14 -47.50
N ARG A 639 -41.37 -24.39 -46.87
CA ARG A 639 -42.73 -24.63 -47.42
C ARG A 639 -42.91 -25.18 -48.86
N PRO A 640 -43.93 -26.04 -49.10
CA PRO A 640 -45.35 -25.78 -48.74
C PRO A 640 -45.71 -25.77 -47.25
#